data_AF-A0A559QLN5-F1
#
_entry.id   AF-A0A559QLN5-F1
#
_cell.length_a   1.000
_cell.length_b   1.000
_cell.length_c   1.000
_cell.angle_alpha   90.00
_cell.angle_beta   90.00
_cell.angle_gamma   90.00
#
_symmetry.space_group_name_H-M   'P 1'
#
loop_
_entity.id
_entity.type
_entity.pdbx_description
1 polymer ?
#
loop_
_entity_poly.entity_id
_entity_poly.type
_entity_poly.pdbx_seq_one_letter_code
_entity_poly.pdbx_strand_id
1 'polypeptide(L)'
;MPDTSSQDSNTSSSSSSGSTAQSHPGEGLYQTQCANCHGDSGEGGIAGGNLQTCVTCGDFEQLALRIEQTMPLTDPGQCDGICSAQIADFILQNFSSVAPPNTGSSSSSSSTSASSSSSSNSSTSSSSSSNSSSSSSGVVVSSSSSSSSGTISSSSSSSSSSGLVASSTSSSSSSSSSSSSSGRLGDASRGLDYYKDTTLNCSRCHGDTGNGLYTLDPHKQSYGNQLTLAMYIAEEMPLYTPQNCGLDCATDIAAYLQTWAGGSSSSSSSTSSSSSSSSSSSSSSSSSSSSSSSGLPNSNSSSSSSSSSSASSSSSSASSSSSSSASSSSSASSSTSSSSTSSSSTSSSSSSSSSSSSSSSSGSNLQTGQALFEDDVLRCAACHGADGQGTSKIDATKSTYGNGLTLANYIDAQMPWGDAGLCQNECAENIALYIRSWAGSSSSSSASSSTSSSGTVADCGTTYGPRLLRVLTKHEFANSIEDITGVNLTRDLGQSTYDAIPADNKLDGFANNVLTNIDSGALQSYGLVINKVVEKLAENNFASLLDCSALSDDACGAQLLDNYGMRIFRRPLNDDEFNAFLELFAAEYTGGDVKEGIALVLRTMFTSPQFLYRDETGVSIIDIETGVTDDPQYEQVEPIQIFIDSSSPETYSLNGRFGKTADFTGQDLLIVTARGVQSSQNGLWPTMQILDSGGNVIETVLVNHSYYKTYKFFINNLSGTNYFAVVNQQTGAPNEYMGGNDLTLSEIELSAAQAVVPSVPEEELDADAYVLTQFQIASFLSYTFAGTTPDDILLQAAIDSELETKEQLAAQVVRLIGTPHARNRFGEFAAEWLKTDRVLEIVKDTDVYPEFTDAVRKAMAQEVREVFNHVVLDEAEPFTALFDGNFTFANEALADFYGFGGVSGDTLRKVSNVSSRAGLVTAGAFLTVNAHERETGPILRSTRLRRRMLCHDVPAPPTGVSLSGDDFDAAREEARLEWEAYLAANGGLATSRKKYEFQTSASLCQTCHAEMINPLGFGFEDFDAVGLPQAMDYNGLTVEAGGVLYGVNAVNGSESIAFNGAKELAHAIAGLDVTRRCFIDNTFRMAMGTGASYLDRAVDISLSQEEIANYSCEIEKLDEAMTSSNNSTNELLKAIGSMDSVRYRKNVQR
;
A
#
# COMPACT_ATOMS: atom_id res chain seq x y z
N MET A 1 51.71 -45.49 -9.04
CA MET A 1 52.98 -45.75 -9.77
C MET A 1 52.66 -46.61 -10.98
N PRO A 2 53.40 -46.49 -12.08
CA PRO A 2 54.36 -45.44 -12.46
C PRO A 2 53.77 -44.56 -13.62
N ASP A 3 54.36 -43.50 -14.16
CA ASP A 3 55.46 -42.60 -13.74
C ASP A 3 55.39 -41.30 -14.55
N THR A 4 56.15 -40.26 -14.14
CA THR A 4 56.66 -39.14 -14.99
C THR A 4 55.64 -38.24 -15.76
N SER A 5 55.97 -37.01 -16.16
CA SER A 5 56.95 -36.02 -15.66
C SER A 5 56.64 -34.63 -16.25
N SER A 6 57.03 -33.58 -15.53
CA SER A 6 57.09 -32.19 -16.01
C SER A 6 57.87 -32.00 -17.32
N GLN A 7 57.47 -31.03 -18.15
CA GLN A 7 58.43 -30.20 -18.88
C GLN A 7 57.87 -28.82 -19.28
N ASP A 8 58.62 -27.77 -18.97
CA ASP A 8 58.37 -26.39 -19.41
C ASP A 8 58.72 -26.19 -20.89
N SER A 9 58.15 -25.16 -21.52
CA SER A 9 58.91 -24.25 -22.41
C SER A 9 58.13 -22.97 -22.73
N ASN A 10 58.74 -21.82 -22.46
CA ASN A 10 58.26 -20.51 -22.91
C ASN A 10 58.32 -20.40 -24.45
N THR A 11 57.46 -19.56 -25.04
CA THR A 11 57.95 -18.59 -26.03
C THR A 11 57.05 -17.35 -26.19
N SER A 12 57.69 -16.18 -26.05
CA SER A 12 57.36 -14.92 -26.72
C SER A 12 55.93 -14.38 -26.65
N SER A 13 55.70 -13.49 -25.68
CA SER A 13 54.67 -12.45 -25.78
C SER A 13 54.97 -11.45 -26.90
N SER A 14 53.91 -10.97 -27.55
CA SER A 14 53.93 -9.75 -28.37
C SER A 14 52.72 -8.90 -28.00
N SER A 15 52.95 -7.81 -27.25
CA SER A 15 51.89 -6.94 -26.76
C SER A 15 51.38 -6.00 -27.85
N SER A 16 50.07 -5.98 -28.04
CA SER A 16 49.37 -4.87 -28.71
C SER A 16 48.41 -4.23 -27.70
N SER A 17 48.44 -2.91 -27.61
CA SER A 17 47.68 -2.15 -26.61
C SER A 17 46.22 -2.01 -27.03
N GLY A 18 45.33 -2.78 -26.39
CA GLY A 18 43.88 -2.60 -26.48
C GLY A 18 43.35 -1.78 -25.30
N SER A 19 42.45 -0.85 -25.57
CA SER A 19 41.76 -0.07 -24.53
C SER A 19 40.77 -0.93 -23.76
N THR A 20 40.80 -0.86 -22.42
CA THR A 20 39.69 -1.31 -21.59
C THR A 20 38.48 -0.41 -21.84
N ALA A 21 37.50 -0.89 -22.60
CA ALA A 21 36.15 -0.34 -22.51
C ALA A 21 35.65 -0.56 -21.08
N GLN A 22 34.93 0.42 -20.53
CA GLN A 22 34.15 0.18 -19.31
C GLN A 22 32.90 -0.61 -19.72
N SER A 23 32.64 -1.71 -19.00
CA SER A 23 31.37 -2.44 -19.09
C SER A 23 30.22 -1.48 -18.81
N HIS A 24 29.12 -1.62 -19.55
CA HIS A 24 27.96 -0.76 -19.41
C HIS A 24 27.24 -1.09 -18.09
N PRO A 25 26.75 -0.12 -17.28
CA PRO A 25 26.18 -0.43 -15.96
C PRO A 25 25.01 -1.43 -16.03
N GLY A 26 24.15 -1.29 -17.06
CA GLY A 26 23.08 -2.26 -17.33
C GLY A 26 23.51 -3.60 -17.90
N GLU A 27 24.77 -3.81 -18.30
CA GLU A 27 25.27 -5.07 -18.87
C GLU A 27 25.23 -6.19 -17.81
N GLY A 28 25.74 -5.92 -16.61
CA GLY A 28 25.72 -6.88 -15.50
C GLY A 28 24.30 -7.20 -15.01
N LEU A 29 23.42 -6.20 -15.00
CA LEU A 29 22.00 -6.38 -14.66
C LEU A 29 21.28 -7.21 -15.74
N TYR A 30 21.47 -6.87 -17.03
CA TYR A 30 20.93 -7.63 -18.15
C TYR A 30 21.40 -9.09 -18.15
N GLN A 31 22.70 -9.34 -17.97
CA GLN A 31 23.25 -10.70 -17.92
C GLN A 31 22.69 -11.50 -16.73
N THR A 32 22.44 -10.87 -15.59
CA THR A 32 21.88 -11.53 -14.41
C THR A 32 20.37 -11.80 -14.56
N GLN A 33 19.59 -10.82 -15.04
CA GLN A 33 18.13 -10.82 -14.96
C GLN A 33 17.40 -11.07 -16.29
N CYS A 34 18.01 -10.75 -17.44
CA CYS A 34 17.32 -10.68 -18.74
C CYS A 34 17.87 -11.63 -19.80
N ALA A 35 19.19 -11.83 -19.88
CA ALA A 35 19.86 -12.67 -20.89
C ALA A 35 19.33 -14.12 -20.89
N ASN A 36 19.04 -14.65 -19.70
CA ASN A 36 18.41 -15.97 -19.52
C ASN A 36 17.06 -16.14 -20.25
N CYS A 37 16.38 -15.04 -20.61
CA CYS A 37 15.16 -15.06 -21.43
C CYS A 37 15.39 -14.53 -22.86
N HIS A 38 16.21 -13.49 -23.02
CA HIS A 38 16.35 -12.70 -24.25
C HIS A 38 17.64 -12.99 -25.05
N GLY A 39 18.48 -13.92 -24.61
CA GLY A 39 19.78 -14.22 -25.22
C GLY A 39 20.87 -13.23 -24.80
N ASP A 40 22.12 -13.66 -24.80
CA ASP A 40 23.25 -12.88 -24.29
C ASP A 40 23.54 -11.64 -25.17
N SER A 41 23.11 -11.68 -26.44
CA SER A 41 23.22 -10.60 -27.42
C SER A 41 21.85 -10.02 -27.82
N GLY A 42 20.79 -10.27 -27.04
CA GLY A 42 19.43 -9.78 -27.33
C GLY A 42 18.75 -10.48 -28.51
N GLU A 43 19.26 -11.62 -28.97
CA GLU A 43 18.76 -12.41 -30.10
C GLU A 43 17.39 -13.09 -29.85
N GLY A 44 16.86 -13.00 -28.64
CA GLY A 44 15.64 -13.66 -28.20
C GLY A 44 15.89 -15.11 -27.80
N GLY A 45 15.01 -15.64 -26.96
CA GLY A 45 15.06 -17.03 -26.50
C GLY A 45 13.68 -17.65 -26.49
N ILE A 46 13.57 -18.84 -25.90
CA ILE A 46 12.28 -19.52 -25.78
C ILE A 46 11.31 -18.72 -24.88
N ALA A 47 11.85 -17.95 -23.91
CA ALA A 47 11.08 -17.17 -22.94
C ALA A 47 10.89 -15.68 -23.30
N GLY A 48 11.89 -15.01 -23.89
CA GLY A 48 11.91 -13.57 -24.15
C GLY A 48 12.01 -13.23 -25.64
N GLY A 49 11.28 -12.19 -26.06
CA GLY A 49 11.29 -11.72 -27.45
C GLY A 49 12.65 -11.22 -27.92
N ASN A 50 12.93 -11.33 -29.22
CA ASN A 50 14.16 -10.83 -29.84
C ASN A 50 14.23 -9.29 -29.72
N LEU A 51 15.23 -8.80 -28.98
CA LEU A 51 15.46 -7.38 -28.70
C LEU A 51 16.11 -6.67 -29.89
N GLN A 52 16.88 -7.39 -30.71
CA GLN A 52 17.50 -6.87 -31.94
C GLN A 52 16.49 -6.36 -32.98
N THR A 53 15.28 -6.94 -32.99
CA THR A 53 14.17 -6.64 -33.89
C THR A 53 12.93 -6.10 -33.17
N CYS A 54 13.07 -5.69 -31.91
CA CYS A 54 11.98 -5.24 -31.05
C CYS A 54 11.43 -3.85 -31.45
N VAL A 55 10.54 -3.83 -32.44
CA VAL A 55 9.85 -2.61 -32.90
C VAL A 55 9.04 -1.95 -31.77
N THR A 56 8.51 -2.73 -30.83
CA THR A 56 7.70 -2.24 -29.70
C THR A 56 8.51 -1.88 -28.45
N CYS A 57 9.85 -1.92 -28.49
CA CYS A 57 10.70 -1.46 -27.38
C CYS A 57 10.68 0.08 -27.22
N GLY A 58 10.32 0.83 -28.26
CA GLY A 58 10.12 2.28 -28.18
C GLY A 58 11.42 3.08 -28.02
N ASP A 59 11.34 4.18 -27.27
CA ASP A 59 12.48 4.98 -26.83
C ASP A 59 12.89 4.62 -25.38
N PHE A 60 13.88 5.34 -24.84
CA PHE A 60 14.44 5.08 -23.51
C PHE A 60 13.40 5.14 -22.39
N GLU A 61 12.52 6.15 -22.38
CA GLU A 61 11.52 6.32 -21.31
C GLU A 61 10.44 5.25 -21.41
N GLN A 62 9.99 4.91 -22.64
CA GLN A 62 9.04 3.81 -22.83
C GLN A 62 9.63 2.43 -22.50
N LEU A 63 10.91 2.19 -22.79
CA LEU A 63 11.55 0.91 -22.47
C LEU A 63 11.81 0.77 -20.96
N ALA A 64 12.27 1.83 -20.29
CA ALA A 64 12.48 1.81 -18.84
C ALA A 64 11.16 1.54 -18.08
N LEU A 65 10.11 2.32 -18.37
CA LEU A 65 8.79 2.10 -17.78
C LEU A 65 8.22 0.71 -18.11
N ARG A 66 8.43 0.21 -19.34
CA ARG A 66 8.00 -1.15 -19.71
C ARG A 66 8.74 -2.22 -18.91
N ILE A 67 10.05 -2.06 -18.68
CA ILE A 67 10.83 -3.00 -17.86
C ILE A 67 10.29 -2.97 -16.43
N GLU A 68 10.25 -1.81 -15.78
CA GLU A 68 9.72 -1.61 -14.42
C GLU A 68 8.31 -2.17 -14.21
N GLN A 69 7.41 -2.05 -15.20
CA GLN A 69 6.03 -2.53 -15.10
C GLN A 69 5.83 -4.01 -15.49
N THR A 70 6.81 -4.68 -16.12
CA THR A 70 6.62 -6.01 -16.72
C THR A 70 7.79 -7.01 -16.61
N MET A 71 8.98 -6.59 -16.18
CA MET A 71 10.23 -7.36 -16.18
C MET A 71 11.01 -7.18 -14.87
N PRO A 72 11.52 -8.26 -14.24
CA PRO A 72 11.36 -9.67 -14.61
C PRO A 72 9.89 -10.14 -14.61
N LEU A 73 9.50 -10.96 -15.59
CA LEU A 73 8.10 -11.42 -15.79
C LEU A 73 7.45 -12.06 -14.55
N THR A 74 8.26 -12.61 -13.65
CA THR A 74 7.84 -13.28 -12.42
C THR A 74 7.61 -12.33 -11.25
N ASP A 75 8.28 -11.17 -11.26
CA ASP A 75 8.28 -10.17 -10.19
C ASP A 75 8.92 -8.84 -10.68
N PRO A 76 8.14 -7.92 -11.31
CA PRO A 76 8.69 -6.69 -11.88
C PRO A 76 9.31 -5.74 -10.85
N GLY A 77 8.93 -5.83 -9.57
CA GLY A 77 9.50 -5.05 -8.48
C GLY A 77 10.96 -5.37 -8.16
N GLN A 78 11.58 -6.35 -8.84
CA GLN A 78 13.01 -6.64 -8.73
C GLN A 78 13.89 -5.75 -9.63
N CYS A 79 13.29 -4.94 -10.51
CA CYS A 79 14.01 -4.03 -11.39
C CYS A 79 13.22 -2.74 -11.68
N ASP A 80 13.00 -1.94 -10.64
CA ASP A 80 12.39 -0.61 -10.70
C ASP A 80 13.44 0.50 -10.94
N GLY A 81 12.96 1.73 -11.21
CA GLY A 81 13.71 2.97 -11.29
C GLY A 81 15.08 2.90 -11.96
N ILE A 82 16.15 2.86 -11.15
CA ILE A 82 17.54 2.84 -11.63
C ILE A 82 17.88 1.53 -12.36
N CYS A 83 17.30 0.40 -11.94
CA CYS A 83 17.54 -0.88 -12.59
C CYS A 83 16.90 -0.90 -13.98
N SER A 84 15.61 -0.52 -14.09
CA SER A 84 14.89 -0.50 -15.36
C SER A 84 15.55 0.44 -16.37
N ALA A 85 15.95 1.64 -15.92
CA ALA A 85 16.67 2.62 -16.71
C ALA A 85 18.03 2.08 -17.23
N GLN A 86 18.84 1.44 -16.37
CA GLN A 86 20.14 0.92 -16.79
C GLN A 86 20.02 -0.22 -17.81
N ILE A 87 19.04 -1.11 -17.65
CA ILE A 87 18.78 -2.19 -18.61
C ILE A 87 18.20 -1.64 -19.92
N ALA A 88 17.29 -0.65 -19.87
CA ALA A 88 16.74 0.01 -21.06
C ALA A 88 17.82 0.66 -21.92
N ASP A 89 18.72 1.44 -21.30
CA ASP A 89 19.85 2.08 -21.99
C ASP A 89 20.79 1.05 -22.61
N PHE A 90 21.09 -0.04 -21.87
CA PHE A 90 21.91 -1.13 -22.39
C PHE A 90 21.31 -1.80 -23.64
N ILE A 91 20.01 -2.13 -23.60
CA ILE A 91 19.30 -2.77 -24.72
C ILE A 91 19.26 -1.85 -25.95
N LEU A 92 18.99 -0.55 -25.76
CA LEU A 92 18.92 0.41 -26.86
C LEU A 92 20.28 0.64 -27.51
N GLN A 93 21.35 0.74 -26.72
CA GLN A 93 22.71 0.93 -27.23
C GLN A 93 23.31 -0.30 -27.92
N ASN A 94 23.01 -1.51 -27.44
CA ASN A 94 23.73 -2.73 -27.85
C ASN A 94 22.93 -3.66 -28.77
N PHE A 95 21.61 -3.67 -28.67
CA PHE A 95 20.76 -4.61 -29.42
C PHE A 95 19.84 -3.92 -30.42
N SER A 96 19.20 -2.81 -30.04
CA SER A 96 18.13 -2.23 -30.86
C SER A 96 18.62 -1.76 -32.24
N SER A 97 17.79 -1.99 -33.26
CA SER A 97 18.00 -1.50 -34.63
C SER A 97 17.37 -0.11 -34.87
N VAL A 98 16.88 0.55 -33.81
CA VAL A 98 16.25 1.87 -33.87
C VAL A 98 17.33 2.96 -33.86
N ALA A 99 17.49 3.68 -34.98
CA ALA A 99 18.51 4.71 -35.09
C ALA A 99 18.19 5.93 -34.17
N PRO A 100 19.14 6.43 -33.36
CA PRO A 100 18.91 7.56 -32.49
C PRO A 100 18.64 8.86 -33.28
N PRO A 101 17.91 9.83 -32.69
CA PRO A 101 17.52 11.07 -33.36
C PRO A 101 18.75 11.93 -33.73
N ASN A 102 19.00 12.06 -35.04
CA ASN A 102 20.18 12.75 -35.57
C ASN A 102 20.14 14.27 -35.31
N THR A 103 20.91 14.76 -34.35
CA THR A 103 21.29 16.16 -34.21
C THR A 103 22.41 16.51 -35.20
N GLY A 104 22.03 16.85 -36.43
CA GLY A 104 22.98 17.05 -37.52
C GLY A 104 23.86 18.31 -37.36
N SER A 105 25.17 18.15 -37.55
CA SER A 105 26.07 19.25 -37.97
C SER A 105 27.28 18.76 -38.76
N SER A 106 27.54 19.43 -39.87
CA SER A 106 28.53 19.09 -40.88
C SER A 106 29.98 19.33 -40.45
N SER A 107 30.91 18.50 -40.93
CA SER A 107 32.22 19.01 -41.35
C SER A 107 32.77 18.22 -42.54
N SER A 108 33.61 18.86 -43.35
CA SER A 108 34.02 18.41 -44.68
C SER A 108 35.46 17.86 -44.71
N SER A 109 35.70 16.80 -45.49
CA SER A 109 37.01 16.57 -46.10
C SER A 109 36.85 16.07 -47.55
N SER A 110 37.83 16.38 -48.40
CA SER A 110 37.67 16.33 -49.86
C SER A 110 38.68 15.42 -50.54
N SER A 111 38.22 14.58 -51.48
CA SER A 111 39.06 14.06 -52.57
C SER A 111 38.25 13.86 -53.86
N THR A 112 38.93 13.85 -55.00
CA THR A 112 38.34 14.04 -56.33
C THR A 112 38.15 12.74 -57.11
N SER A 113 36.99 12.58 -57.76
CA SER A 113 36.86 12.01 -59.11
C SER A 113 35.49 12.40 -59.70
N ALA A 114 35.37 12.42 -61.04
CA ALA A 114 34.20 12.99 -61.73
C ALA A 114 33.58 12.01 -62.72
N SER A 115 32.25 12.13 -62.95
CA SER A 115 31.60 12.14 -64.28
C SER A 115 30.07 12.31 -64.19
N SER A 116 29.48 13.03 -65.17
CA SER A 116 28.12 12.93 -65.79
C SER A 116 26.96 12.17 -65.11
N SER A 117 25.68 12.60 -65.16
CA SER A 117 25.06 13.70 -65.97
C SER A 117 23.57 13.99 -65.65
N SER A 118 23.22 15.28 -65.60
CA SER A 118 21.96 15.96 -66.01
C SER A 118 20.57 15.25 -66.00
N SER A 119 19.62 15.81 -65.23
CA SER A 119 18.27 16.35 -65.63
C SER A 119 17.44 16.63 -64.35
N SER A 120 16.75 17.75 -64.06
CA SER A 120 16.12 18.87 -64.82
C SER A 120 14.65 18.68 -65.21
N ASN A 121 13.72 18.98 -64.27
CA ASN A 121 12.44 19.71 -64.40
C ASN A 121 11.59 19.45 -63.11
N SER A 122 10.85 20.34 -62.44
CA SER A 122 10.20 21.66 -62.69
C SER A 122 8.72 21.64 -63.12
N SER A 123 7.80 21.89 -62.17
CA SER A 123 6.43 22.46 -62.27
C SER A 123 5.83 22.42 -60.85
N THR A 124 5.25 23.41 -60.14
CA THR A 124 4.50 24.67 -60.40
C THR A 124 3.07 24.54 -60.94
N SER A 125 2.07 24.48 -60.04
CA SER A 125 0.74 25.15 -60.11
C SER A 125 -0.15 24.76 -58.92
N SER A 126 -1.25 25.44 -58.55
CA SER A 126 -1.43 26.86 -58.12
C SER A 126 -2.93 27.20 -58.01
N SER A 127 -3.36 28.02 -57.03
CA SER A 127 -4.71 28.62 -56.85
C SER A 127 -5.89 27.64 -56.62
N SER A 128 -7.03 27.97 -56.00
CA SER A 128 -7.69 29.27 -55.66
C SER A 128 -8.38 29.21 -54.28
N SER A 129 -8.39 30.24 -53.41
CA SER A 129 -9.43 31.31 -53.26
C SER A 129 -10.83 30.81 -52.79
N SER A 130 -11.56 31.44 -51.85
CA SER A 130 -11.65 32.88 -51.54
C SER A 130 -12.19 33.22 -50.12
N ASN A 131 -11.86 34.44 -49.64
CA ASN A 131 -12.49 35.39 -48.68
C ASN A 131 -13.80 35.00 -47.92
N SER A 132 -14.04 35.44 -46.67
CA SER A 132 -13.99 36.85 -46.15
C SER A 132 -13.78 36.88 -44.61
N SER A 133 -13.01 37.80 -43.98
CA SER A 133 -13.26 39.25 -43.70
C SER A 133 -14.48 39.51 -42.78
N SER A 134 -14.54 40.47 -41.82
CA SER A 134 -13.62 41.52 -41.30
C SER A 134 -14.34 42.30 -40.17
N SER A 135 -13.74 42.97 -39.16
CA SER A 135 -12.33 43.10 -38.73
C SER A 135 -12.15 43.78 -37.34
N SER A 136 -11.10 43.37 -36.61
CA SER A 136 -10.19 44.12 -35.72
C SER A 136 -10.37 45.64 -35.44
N SER A 137 -10.27 46.03 -34.15
CA SER A 137 -9.68 47.30 -33.63
C SER A 137 -9.58 47.23 -32.08
N GLY A 138 -8.62 47.83 -31.36
CA GLY A 138 -7.44 48.58 -31.76
C GLY A 138 -7.48 50.06 -31.35
N VAL A 139 -7.16 50.39 -30.09
CA VAL A 139 -7.01 51.78 -29.57
C VAL A 139 -5.86 51.85 -28.55
N VAL A 140 -5.07 52.93 -28.59
CA VAL A 140 -4.01 53.28 -27.63
C VAL A 140 -4.24 54.69 -27.11
N VAL A 141 -4.02 54.90 -25.80
CA VAL A 141 -3.91 56.24 -25.16
C VAL A 141 -2.80 56.15 -24.11
N SER A 142 -2.15 57.28 -23.78
CA SER A 142 -0.88 57.31 -23.02
C SER A 142 -0.87 58.34 -21.89
N SER A 143 0.07 58.19 -20.95
CA SER A 143 0.44 59.16 -19.90
C SER A 143 -0.63 59.42 -18.80
N SER A 144 -0.30 59.87 -17.58
CA SER A 144 0.95 60.52 -17.12
C SER A 144 1.44 60.07 -15.74
N SER A 145 2.75 60.14 -15.59
CA SER A 145 3.54 60.07 -14.35
C SER A 145 3.30 61.23 -13.37
N SER A 146 3.43 60.96 -12.06
CA SER A 146 3.90 61.96 -11.09
C SER A 146 4.62 61.29 -9.91
N SER A 147 5.93 61.49 -9.80
CA SER A 147 6.78 60.98 -8.72
C SER A 147 6.92 62.01 -7.58
N SER A 148 7.05 61.54 -6.33
CA SER A 148 7.48 62.34 -5.18
C SER A 148 8.40 61.50 -4.29
N SER A 149 9.63 61.98 -4.06
CA SER A 149 10.64 61.31 -3.22
C SER A 149 10.95 62.14 -1.97
N GLY A 150 11.22 61.47 -0.85
CA GLY A 150 11.64 62.11 0.41
C GLY A 150 11.87 61.08 1.52
N THR A 151 13.00 60.36 1.56
CA THR A 151 14.32 60.74 2.13
C THR A 151 14.38 60.88 3.65
N ILE A 152 15.06 59.91 4.28
CA ILE A 152 15.92 60.04 5.48
C ILE A 152 15.22 60.44 6.80
N SER A 153 15.13 59.50 7.75
CA SER A 153 15.88 59.57 9.02
C SER A 153 15.69 58.32 9.89
N SER A 154 16.78 57.86 10.50
CA SER A 154 16.80 56.81 11.53
C SER A 154 16.75 57.44 12.94
N SER A 155 16.04 56.82 13.89
CA SER A 155 16.23 57.09 15.33
C SER A 155 15.96 55.85 16.17
N SER A 156 17.01 55.30 16.77
CA SER A 156 17.00 54.09 17.60
C SER A 156 17.08 54.41 19.10
N SER A 157 16.14 53.88 19.87
CA SER A 157 16.22 53.69 21.34
C SER A 157 15.01 52.84 21.74
N SER A 158 15.09 51.67 22.37
CA SER A 158 15.80 51.31 23.62
C SER A 158 15.33 52.16 24.82
N SER A 159 15.08 51.62 26.02
CA SER A 159 15.58 50.35 26.57
C SER A 159 14.67 49.85 27.71
N SER A 160 14.79 48.56 28.04
CA SER A 160 14.70 48.00 29.40
C SER A 160 13.35 47.95 30.14
N SER A 161 13.05 46.97 31.01
CA SER A 161 13.34 45.51 31.14
C SER A 161 13.11 45.08 32.60
N SER A 162 12.28 44.07 32.86
CA SER A 162 12.34 43.09 33.98
C SER A 162 11.01 42.32 34.09
N GLY A 163 10.94 40.98 34.09
CA GLY A 163 11.95 39.98 33.70
C GLY A 163 11.86 38.65 34.47
N LEU A 164 12.15 37.55 33.76
CA LEU A 164 12.47 36.20 34.29
C LEU A 164 11.27 35.42 34.90
N VAL A 165 11.23 34.07 34.92
CA VAL A 165 12.25 33.05 34.60
C VAL A 165 11.62 31.79 33.95
N ALA A 166 12.22 31.25 32.89
CA ALA A 166 12.18 29.82 32.52
C ALA A 166 13.23 29.53 31.41
N SER A 167 14.37 28.93 31.77
CA SER A 167 15.47 28.56 30.86
C SER A 167 15.09 27.34 30.01
N SER A 168 15.16 27.38 28.67
CA SER A 168 16.34 27.05 27.83
C SER A 168 17.05 25.72 28.19
N THR A 169 17.35 24.86 27.23
CA THR A 169 18.58 25.00 26.42
C THR A 169 18.39 24.89 24.90
N SER A 170 19.01 25.82 24.17
CA SER A 170 19.15 25.84 22.71
C SER A 170 20.51 25.29 22.23
N SER A 171 20.56 24.77 21.00
CA SER A 171 21.80 24.66 20.20
C SER A 171 21.61 25.46 18.91
N SER A 172 22.53 26.36 18.59
CA SER A 172 22.38 27.35 17.51
C SER A 172 23.36 27.16 16.36
N SER A 173 22.88 27.34 15.13
CA SER A 173 23.68 27.60 13.94
C SER A 173 23.42 29.03 13.44
N SER A 174 24.43 29.66 12.82
CA SER A 174 24.46 31.12 12.62
C SER A 174 24.22 31.53 11.17
N SER A 175 23.14 32.28 10.92
CA SER A 175 22.91 32.91 9.63
C SER A 175 23.84 34.12 9.43
N SER A 176 24.48 34.18 8.26
CA SER A 176 25.26 35.33 7.79
C SER A 176 24.79 35.69 6.37
N SER A 177 24.71 36.99 6.08
CA SER A 177 24.06 37.50 4.88
C SER A 177 24.88 38.59 4.20
N SER A 178 25.08 38.49 2.88
CA SER A 178 25.71 39.53 2.06
C SER A 178 25.37 39.39 0.57
N SER A 179 24.60 40.35 0.05
CA SER A 179 24.65 40.87 -1.32
C SER A 179 24.64 39.91 -2.52
N SER A 180 23.42 39.55 -2.94
CA SER A 180 22.90 39.80 -4.30
C SER A 180 23.82 39.59 -5.52
N SER A 181 23.59 38.50 -6.26
CA SER A 181 23.78 38.51 -7.72
C SER A 181 22.63 37.79 -8.45
N SER A 182 22.14 38.44 -9.52
CA SER A 182 21.27 37.94 -10.59
C SER A 182 20.38 36.70 -10.34
N GLY A 183 19.26 36.88 -9.64
CA GLY A 183 18.05 36.06 -9.84
C GLY A 183 18.15 34.57 -9.55
N ARG A 184 18.99 34.16 -8.59
CA ARG A 184 19.19 32.76 -8.20
C ARG A 184 18.70 32.45 -6.78
N LEU A 185 18.20 31.25 -6.60
CA LEU A 185 17.89 30.62 -5.31
C LEU A 185 19.13 29.87 -4.81
N GLY A 186 19.85 30.39 -3.81
CA GLY A 186 21.05 29.76 -3.24
C GLY A 186 22.37 30.47 -3.58
N ASP A 187 23.41 30.16 -2.81
CA ASP A 187 24.77 30.71 -2.94
C ASP A 187 25.67 29.76 -3.74
N ALA A 188 25.98 30.17 -4.97
CA ALA A 188 26.84 29.42 -5.90
C ALA A 188 28.29 29.23 -5.42
N SER A 189 28.76 30.02 -4.45
CA SER A 189 30.08 29.86 -3.82
C SER A 189 30.04 28.74 -2.78
N ARG A 190 28.98 28.72 -1.97
CA ARG A 190 28.74 27.68 -0.96
C ARG A 190 28.41 26.34 -1.62
N GLY A 191 27.71 26.37 -2.75
CA GLY A 191 27.44 25.21 -3.60
C GLY A 191 28.68 24.63 -4.29
N LEU A 192 29.68 25.44 -4.61
CA LEU A 192 30.99 24.96 -5.09
C LEU A 192 31.70 24.16 -3.98
N ASP A 193 31.69 24.68 -2.75
CA ASP A 193 32.29 23.99 -1.61
C ASP A 193 31.57 22.68 -1.31
N TYR A 194 30.22 22.65 -1.27
CA TYR A 194 29.45 21.41 -1.12
C TYR A 194 29.66 20.42 -2.26
N TYR A 195 29.64 20.86 -3.53
CA TYR A 195 29.89 19.99 -4.69
C TYR A 195 31.29 19.35 -4.66
N LYS A 196 32.26 20.00 -4.00
CA LYS A 196 33.62 19.47 -3.82
C LYS A 196 33.86 18.80 -2.46
N ASP A 197 32.85 18.71 -1.61
CA ASP A 197 32.99 18.10 -0.30
C ASP A 197 33.20 16.58 -0.39
N THR A 198 34.17 16.07 0.38
CA THR A 198 34.59 14.66 0.34
C THR A 198 33.62 13.70 1.04
N THR A 199 32.58 14.20 1.71
CA THR A 199 31.45 13.41 2.21
C THR A 199 30.38 13.27 1.12
N LEU A 200 30.01 14.36 0.44
CA LEU A 200 29.02 14.36 -0.64
C LEU A 200 29.52 13.76 -1.96
N ASN A 201 30.84 13.78 -2.20
CA ASN A 201 31.52 13.13 -3.33
C ASN A 201 31.04 13.54 -4.75
N CYS A 202 30.25 14.62 -4.92
CA CYS A 202 29.67 14.98 -6.22
C CYS A 202 30.75 15.17 -7.31
N SER A 203 31.81 15.94 -7.01
CA SER A 203 32.98 16.14 -7.87
C SER A 203 33.78 14.88 -8.20
N ARG A 204 33.62 13.80 -7.42
CA ARG A 204 34.29 12.51 -7.66
C ARG A 204 33.55 11.64 -8.67
N CYS A 205 32.22 11.70 -8.66
CA CYS A 205 31.37 10.98 -9.62
C CYS A 205 31.21 11.76 -10.93
N HIS A 206 30.95 13.06 -10.84
CA HIS A 206 30.66 13.94 -11.97
C HIS A 206 31.84 14.79 -12.43
N GLY A 207 32.99 14.73 -11.75
CA GLY A 207 34.16 15.53 -12.08
C GLY A 207 34.03 17.00 -11.66
N ASP A 208 35.15 17.69 -11.54
CA ASP A 208 35.23 19.12 -11.19
C ASP A 208 34.52 20.08 -12.18
N THR A 209 34.15 19.57 -13.35
CA THR A 209 33.55 20.32 -14.48
C THR A 209 32.32 19.62 -15.09
N GLY A 210 31.71 18.66 -14.40
CA GLY A 210 30.58 17.87 -14.93
C GLY A 210 30.95 16.79 -15.94
N ASN A 211 32.24 16.64 -16.27
CA ASN A 211 32.74 15.69 -17.29
C ASN A 211 33.39 14.44 -16.65
N GLY A 212 32.80 13.91 -15.58
CA GLY A 212 33.26 12.71 -14.86
C GLY A 212 32.69 11.40 -15.41
N LEU A 213 32.67 10.37 -14.56
CA LEU A 213 32.12 9.04 -14.86
C LEU A 213 30.62 9.10 -15.19
N TYR A 214 29.89 10.02 -14.54
CA TYR A 214 28.51 10.36 -14.85
C TYR A 214 28.46 11.81 -15.34
N THR A 215 28.18 12.02 -16.62
CA THR A 215 28.27 13.35 -17.25
C THR A 215 27.06 14.23 -16.87
N LEU A 216 27.32 15.47 -16.44
CA LEU A 216 26.29 16.50 -16.21
C LEU A 216 26.28 17.48 -17.38
N ASP A 217 25.13 17.65 -18.03
CA ASP A 217 24.93 18.69 -19.05
C ASP A 217 24.25 19.94 -18.42
N PRO A 218 24.99 21.04 -18.16
CA PRO A 218 24.42 22.24 -17.55
C PRO A 218 23.41 23.00 -18.44
N HIS A 219 23.12 22.49 -19.65
CA HIS A 219 22.11 23.03 -20.57
C HIS A 219 20.89 22.11 -20.76
N LYS A 220 20.83 20.94 -20.10
CA LYS A 220 19.72 19.98 -20.23
C LYS A 220 18.40 20.59 -19.70
N GLN A 221 17.46 20.87 -20.61
CA GLN A 221 16.20 21.54 -20.25
C GLN A 221 15.28 20.69 -19.35
N SER A 222 15.49 19.38 -19.26
CA SER A 222 14.72 18.50 -18.35
C SER A 222 15.03 18.69 -16.87
N TYR A 223 16.08 19.45 -16.50
CA TYR A 223 16.34 19.80 -15.09
C TYR A 223 15.40 20.87 -14.53
N GLY A 224 14.44 21.36 -15.35
CA GLY A 224 13.42 22.30 -14.92
C GLY A 224 13.97 23.67 -14.57
N ASN A 225 13.45 24.27 -13.50
CA ASN A 225 14.00 25.52 -12.95
C ASN A 225 14.93 25.23 -11.76
N GLN A 226 15.54 26.27 -11.18
CA GLN A 226 16.53 26.11 -10.11
C GLN A 226 15.99 25.38 -8.86
N LEU A 227 14.71 25.56 -8.52
CA LEU A 227 14.07 24.86 -7.41
C LEU A 227 13.83 23.38 -7.76
N THR A 228 13.44 23.08 -9.01
CA THR A 228 13.29 21.69 -9.50
C THR A 228 14.60 20.92 -9.41
N LEU A 229 15.71 21.53 -9.86
CA LEU A 229 17.05 20.94 -9.74
C LEU A 229 17.49 20.82 -8.27
N ALA A 230 17.11 21.76 -7.40
CA ALA A 230 17.42 21.69 -5.97
C ALA A 230 16.65 20.56 -5.26
N MET A 231 15.37 20.36 -5.56
CA MET A 231 14.59 19.24 -5.03
C MET A 231 15.17 17.90 -5.47
N TYR A 232 15.41 17.72 -6.77
CA TYR A 232 16.05 16.52 -7.31
C TYR A 232 17.43 16.22 -6.65
N ILE A 233 18.25 17.26 -6.40
CA ILE A 233 19.52 17.07 -5.70
C ILE A 233 19.31 16.72 -4.21
N ALA A 234 18.27 17.22 -3.54
CA ALA A 234 17.98 16.91 -2.13
C ALA A 234 17.36 15.51 -1.94
N GLU A 235 16.62 15.02 -2.92
CA GLU A 235 15.85 13.78 -2.87
C GLU A 235 16.66 12.58 -3.40
N GLU A 236 17.44 12.77 -4.46
CA GLU A 236 18.17 11.67 -5.15
C GLU A 236 19.70 11.68 -4.91
N MET A 237 20.28 12.77 -4.38
CA MET A 237 21.75 12.96 -4.37
C MET A 237 22.31 13.35 -2.99
N PRO A 238 23.49 12.81 -2.57
CA PRO A 238 24.24 11.74 -3.21
C PRO A 238 23.51 10.41 -3.09
N LEU A 239 23.47 9.64 -4.18
CA LEU A 239 22.85 8.30 -4.23
C LEU A 239 23.23 7.45 -3.00
N TYR A 240 22.24 6.71 -2.49
CA TYR A 240 22.26 5.94 -1.24
C TYR A 240 22.34 6.77 0.07
N THR A 241 22.57 8.09 0.02
CA THR A 241 22.56 8.96 1.21
C THR A 241 22.02 10.39 0.96
N PRO A 242 20.87 10.59 0.28
CA PRO A 242 20.35 11.93 -0.04
C PRO A 242 20.15 12.83 1.18
N GLN A 243 19.79 12.22 2.32
CA GLN A 243 19.70 12.85 3.65
C GLN A 243 20.94 13.65 4.09
N ASN A 244 22.11 13.42 3.47
CA ASN A 244 23.35 14.19 3.75
C ASN A 244 23.37 15.59 3.10
N CYS A 245 22.51 15.89 2.13
CA CYS A 245 22.43 17.21 1.47
C CYS A 245 20.98 17.68 1.32
N GLY A 246 20.31 17.95 2.46
CA GLY A 246 18.96 18.51 2.47
C GLY A 246 18.82 19.85 1.73
N LEU A 247 17.58 20.30 1.54
CA LEU A 247 17.21 21.29 0.50
C LEU A 247 18.05 22.57 0.44
N ASP A 248 18.54 23.14 1.55
CA ASP A 248 19.44 24.30 1.53
C ASP A 248 20.79 23.99 0.84
N CYS A 249 21.41 22.85 1.17
CA CYS A 249 22.64 22.35 0.55
C CYS A 249 22.42 22.10 -0.95
N ALA A 250 21.32 21.43 -1.29
CA ALA A 250 20.97 21.13 -2.67
C ALA A 250 20.65 22.40 -3.50
N THR A 251 20.01 23.40 -2.89
CA THR A 251 19.72 24.72 -3.48
C THR A 251 21.01 25.48 -3.80
N ASP A 252 21.99 25.44 -2.91
CA ASP A 252 23.33 26.00 -3.17
C ASP A 252 24.05 25.25 -4.30
N ILE A 253 24.05 23.91 -4.30
CA ILE A 253 24.66 23.11 -5.38
C ILE A 253 23.97 23.43 -6.73
N ALA A 254 22.64 23.53 -6.77
CA ALA A 254 21.91 23.95 -7.97
C ALA A 254 22.31 25.36 -8.43
N ALA A 255 22.50 26.30 -7.49
CA ALA A 255 23.03 27.64 -7.78
C ALA A 255 24.45 27.61 -8.35
N TYR A 256 25.30 26.70 -7.88
CA TYR A 256 26.65 26.48 -8.40
C TYR A 256 26.64 25.86 -9.80
N LEU A 257 25.91 24.75 -10.02
CA LEU A 257 25.85 24.07 -11.32
C LEU A 257 25.34 25.00 -12.43
N GLN A 258 24.36 25.86 -12.13
CA GLN A 258 23.89 26.88 -13.07
C GLN A 258 24.96 27.93 -13.43
N THR A 259 26.09 28.06 -12.71
CA THR A 259 27.17 28.97 -13.14
C THR A 259 27.86 28.49 -14.40
N TRP A 260 27.90 27.18 -14.63
CA TRP A 260 28.56 26.56 -15.77
C TRP A 260 27.88 26.96 -17.10
N ALA A 261 26.56 27.16 -17.08
CA ALA A 261 25.79 27.64 -18.22
C ALA A 261 26.16 29.07 -18.70
N GLY A 262 26.98 29.83 -17.95
CA GLY A 262 27.47 31.15 -18.34
C GLY A 262 28.80 31.15 -19.12
N GLY A 263 29.44 30.00 -19.32
CA GLY A 263 30.86 29.86 -19.70
C GLY A 263 31.26 30.12 -21.15
N SER A 264 30.70 31.10 -21.86
CA SER A 264 31.08 31.38 -23.25
C SER A 264 32.42 32.13 -23.41
N SER A 265 33.46 31.38 -23.78
CA SER A 265 34.73 31.83 -24.38
C SER A 265 35.61 32.85 -23.61
N SER A 266 36.74 32.38 -23.06
CA SER A 266 37.93 33.22 -22.83
C SER A 266 39.22 32.39 -22.96
N SER A 267 40.22 32.90 -23.68
CA SER A 267 41.41 32.15 -24.10
C SER A 267 42.72 32.70 -23.54
N SER A 268 43.37 31.96 -22.64
CA SER A 268 44.77 32.17 -22.20
C SER A 268 45.28 30.92 -21.47
N SER A 269 46.14 30.07 -22.06
CA SER A 269 47.59 30.27 -22.29
C SER A 269 48.47 30.17 -21.02
N SER A 270 48.79 28.93 -20.65
CA SER A 270 50.11 28.47 -20.13
C SER A 270 50.87 29.27 -19.05
N THR A 271 51.12 28.61 -17.92
CA THR A 271 52.49 28.44 -17.37
C THR A 271 52.60 27.21 -16.48
N SER A 272 53.84 26.83 -16.12
CA SER A 272 54.20 25.54 -15.51
C SER A 272 54.66 25.66 -14.04
N SER A 273 55.01 24.50 -13.46
CA SER A 273 55.94 24.31 -12.31
C SER A 273 55.46 24.74 -10.90
N SER A 274 55.89 24.12 -9.78
CA SER A 274 56.49 22.79 -9.53
C SER A 274 56.84 22.62 -8.05
N SER A 275 56.62 21.43 -7.43
CA SER A 275 57.25 20.95 -6.16
C SER A 275 57.04 21.83 -4.90
N SER A 276 57.24 21.42 -3.64
CA SER A 276 57.91 20.25 -2.99
C SER A 276 57.17 19.92 -1.67
N SER A 277 57.20 18.71 -1.11
CA SER A 277 58.11 18.23 -0.03
C SER A 277 58.19 19.14 1.24
N SER A 278 58.27 18.67 2.49
CA SER A 278 58.55 17.32 3.04
C SER A 278 58.49 17.30 4.60
N SER A 279 58.24 16.10 5.20
CA SER A 279 58.69 15.66 6.56
C SER A 279 58.23 16.47 7.80
N SER A 280 58.18 15.96 9.05
CA SER A 280 58.90 14.86 9.74
C SER A 280 58.09 14.42 11.00
N SER A 281 57.91 13.14 11.33
CA SER A 281 58.72 12.31 12.28
C SER A 281 58.98 12.90 13.68
N SER A 282 59.00 12.18 14.82
CA SER A 282 58.61 10.79 15.19
C SER A 282 58.99 10.52 16.66
N SER A 283 58.22 9.75 17.45
CA SER A 283 58.66 9.14 18.71
C SER A 283 57.77 7.94 19.10
N SER A 284 58.25 7.04 19.97
CA SER A 284 57.58 5.73 20.20
C SER A 284 58.05 4.97 21.45
N SER A 285 57.11 4.58 22.34
CA SER A 285 57.26 3.44 23.27
C SER A 285 55.89 3.04 23.86
N SER A 286 55.39 1.78 23.91
CA SER A 286 55.95 0.41 24.08
C SER A 286 56.24 0.03 25.54
N SER A 287 55.95 -1.18 26.08
CA SER A 287 55.38 -2.46 25.57
C SER A 287 54.70 -3.22 26.76
N SER A 288 54.39 -4.54 26.86
CA SER A 288 54.58 -5.82 26.10
C SER A 288 53.75 -6.94 26.82
N SER A 289 53.45 -8.14 26.28
CA SER A 289 53.66 -8.70 24.92
C SER A 289 52.35 -9.26 24.32
N SER A 290 51.89 -10.53 24.32
CA SER A 290 52.43 -11.91 24.57
C SER A 290 51.26 -12.91 24.35
N SER A 291 51.36 -14.12 23.78
CA SER A 291 52.44 -14.91 23.13
C SER A 291 51.83 -16.02 22.23
N SER A 292 52.64 -16.79 21.46
CA SER A 292 52.19 -17.72 20.39
C SER A 292 52.11 -19.23 20.76
N SER A 293 51.47 -20.02 19.89
CA SER A 293 51.18 -21.47 19.98
C SER A 293 52.25 -22.42 19.40
N SER A 294 52.20 -23.72 19.74
CA SER A 294 52.49 -24.90 18.84
C SER A 294 52.50 -26.28 19.55
N GLY A 295 51.97 -27.33 18.91
CA GLY A 295 52.08 -28.75 19.32
C GLY A 295 51.29 -29.72 18.40
N LEU A 296 51.84 -30.89 18.05
CA LEU A 296 51.37 -31.88 17.03
C LEU A 296 51.37 -33.33 17.63
N PRO A 297 51.04 -34.47 16.95
CA PRO A 297 50.55 -34.73 15.56
C PRO A 297 49.40 -35.80 15.38
N ASN A 298 48.96 -36.03 14.12
CA ASN A 298 48.39 -37.24 13.41
C ASN A 298 47.71 -38.41 14.19
N SER A 299 46.67 -39.11 13.69
CA SER A 299 46.66 -39.92 12.43
C SER A 299 45.27 -40.51 12.03
N ASN A 300 45.15 -41.05 10.79
CA ASN A 300 44.03 -41.82 10.18
C ASN A 300 43.64 -43.13 10.95
N SER A 301 42.55 -43.90 10.72
CA SER A 301 42.00 -44.40 9.43
C SER A 301 40.64 -45.16 9.49
N SER A 302 39.90 -45.16 8.35
CA SER A 302 39.21 -46.30 7.66
C SER A 302 38.01 -47.11 8.23
N SER A 303 36.79 -46.76 7.76
CA SER A 303 35.88 -47.56 6.88
C SER A 303 35.12 -48.86 7.28
N SER A 304 33.78 -48.77 7.21
CA SER A 304 32.81 -49.58 6.38
C SER A 304 32.24 -50.97 6.78
N SER A 305 30.89 -51.08 6.63
CA SER A 305 30.09 -52.14 5.95
C SER A 305 29.19 -53.19 6.69
N SER A 306 27.87 -53.04 6.48
CA SER A 306 26.85 -54.07 6.09
C SER A 306 26.20 -55.12 7.04
N SER A 307 24.89 -55.37 6.76
CA SER A 307 24.10 -56.64 6.83
C SER A 307 23.47 -57.23 8.14
N SER A 308 22.21 -56.83 8.40
CA SER A 308 20.95 -57.64 8.34
C SER A 308 20.64 -58.89 9.23
N SER A 309 19.41 -58.88 9.80
CA SER A 309 18.37 -59.97 9.85
C SER A 309 18.09 -60.86 11.11
N SER A 310 16.79 -61.14 11.31
CA SER A 310 16.11 -62.28 12.03
C SER A 310 16.12 -62.36 13.58
N ALA A 311 15.11 -62.90 14.29
CA ALA A 311 13.74 -63.40 13.95
C ALA A 311 12.84 -63.70 15.21
N SER A 312 11.50 -63.73 15.03
CA SER A 312 10.43 -64.55 15.72
C SER A 312 10.29 -64.51 17.28
N SER A 313 9.12 -64.66 17.96
CA SER A 313 7.88 -65.47 17.74
C SER A 313 6.78 -65.24 18.82
N SER A 314 5.49 -65.58 18.51
CA SER A 314 4.39 -66.06 19.43
C SER A 314 3.79 -65.15 20.54
N SER A 315 2.52 -65.23 20.99
CA SER A 315 1.26 -65.89 20.48
C SER A 315 -0.03 -65.62 21.32
N SER A 316 -1.21 -65.60 20.67
CA SER A 316 -2.54 -66.13 21.12
C SER A 316 -3.52 -65.42 22.10
N SER A 317 -4.63 -64.90 21.53
CA SER A 317 -6.09 -65.13 21.86
C SER A 317 -6.66 -64.98 23.30
N ALA A 318 -7.58 -64.04 23.58
CA ALA A 318 -9.08 -64.11 23.47
C ALA A 318 -9.77 -64.38 24.85
N SER A 319 -11.08 -64.14 25.13
CA SER A 319 -12.31 -64.04 24.31
C SER A 319 -13.47 -63.25 24.99
N SER A 320 -14.55 -62.95 24.24
CA SER A 320 -16.01 -62.93 24.64
C SER A 320 -16.49 -62.02 25.81
N SER A 321 -17.40 -61.04 25.64
CA SER A 321 -18.89 -61.13 25.46
C SER A 321 -19.64 -60.54 26.69
N SER A 322 -20.85 -59.96 26.67
CA SER A 322 -21.81 -59.52 25.62
C SER A 322 -22.98 -58.73 26.26
N SER A 323 -23.94 -58.24 25.45
CA SER A 323 -25.37 -57.97 25.78
C SER A 323 -25.73 -56.83 26.77
N SER A 324 -26.85 -56.10 26.64
CA SER A 324 -27.83 -55.95 25.53
C SER A 324 -28.86 -54.83 25.80
N SER A 325 -29.65 -54.48 24.77
CA SER A 325 -31.07 -54.02 24.80
C SER A 325 -31.44 -52.64 25.42
N ALA A 326 -32.47 -51.91 24.94
CA ALA A 326 -33.24 -51.96 23.68
C ALA A 326 -34.25 -50.77 23.56
N SER A 327 -34.75 -50.52 22.33
CA SER A 327 -36.09 -49.95 22.02
C SER A 327 -36.37 -48.45 22.29
N SER A 328 -37.25 -47.75 21.53
CA SER A 328 -37.92 -48.08 20.24
C SER A 328 -38.67 -46.89 19.59
N SER A 329 -38.94 -47.02 18.28
CA SER A 329 -40.13 -46.52 17.53
C SER A 329 -40.36 -45.01 17.31
N SER A 330 -40.93 -44.51 16.20
CA SER A 330 -41.26 -45.02 14.84
C SER A 330 -41.80 -43.84 13.96
N SER A 331 -42.31 -43.90 12.71
CA SER A 331 -42.73 -44.99 11.80
C SER A 331 -42.71 -44.54 10.31
N ALA A 332 -42.07 -45.35 9.44
CA ALA A 332 -42.62 -45.86 8.15
C ALA A 332 -42.93 -44.86 6.98
N SER A 333 -43.05 -45.28 5.70
CA SER A 333 -43.34 -46.61 5.15
C SER A 333 -42.72 -46.89 3.76
N SER A 334 -42.62 -48.19 3.41
CA SER A 334 -42.60 -48.80 2.05
C SER A 334 -41.61 -48.27 0.99
N SER A 335 -40.59 -49.01 0.50
CA SER A 335 -40.58 -50.34 -0.17
C SER A 335 -41.11 -50.32 -1.62
N THR A 336 -40.68 -51.18 -2.56
CA THR A 336 -40.11 -52.54 -2.43
C THR A 336 -39.38 -52.99 -3.71
N SER A 337 -38.34 -53.82 -3.58
CA SER A 337 -37.94 -54.91 -4.52
C SER A 337 -37.47 -54.62 -5.97
N SER A 338 -36.62 -55.45 -6.61
CA SER A 338 -35.68 -56.49 -6.14
C SER A 338 -34.83 -57.06 -7.31
N SER A 339 -33.69 -57.70 -6.98
CA SER A 339 -33.12 -58.93 -7.60
C SER A 339 -32.73 -58.99 -9.11
N SER A 340 -31.67 -59.69 -9.56
CA SER A 340 -30.49 -60.33 -8.92
C SER A 340 -29.63 -61.09 -9.97
N THR A 341 -28.29 -61.14 -9.81
CA THR A 341 -27.34 -62.18 -10.34
C THR A 341 -27.25 -62.39 -11.88
N SER A 342 -26.17 -62.82 -12.54
CA SER A 342 -24.89 -63.52 -12.19
C SER A 342 -23.86 -63.28 -13.34
N SER A 343 -22.55 -63.56 -13.29
CA SER A 343 -21.56 -63.75 -12.20
C SER A 343 -20.14 -64.02 -12.76
N SER A 344 -19.10 -63.39 -12.15
CA SER A 344 -17.71 -63.87 -11.95
C SER A 344 -16.81 -64.37 -13.12
N SER A 345 -15.63 -63.76 -13.26
CA SER A 345 -14.33 -64.50 -13.24
C SER A 345 -13.09 -63.61 -12.95
N THR A 346 -12.68 -63.62 -11.67
CA THR A 346 -11.31 -63.47 -11.10
C THR A 346 -10.14 -62.84 -11.88
N SER A 347 -9.51 -61.83 -11.29
CA SER A 347 -8.04 -61.77 -11.15
C SER A 347 -7.56 -60.99 -9.90
N SER A 348 -7.00 -61.73 -8.95
CA SER A 348 -5.98 -61.34 -7.96
C SER A 348 -6.03 -59.99 -7.22
N SER A 349 -6.37 -60.08 -5.94
CA SER A 349 -5.96 -59.19 -4.84
C SER A 349 -4.44 -58.94 -4.78
N SER A 350 -3.96 -57.85 -4.17
CA SER A 350 -3.66 -57.86 -2.71
C SER A 350 -3.86 -56.52 -2.01
N SER A 351 -4.53 -56.55 -0.85
CA SER A 351 -4.80 -55.39 0.02
C SER A 351 -4.56 -55.75 1.50
N SER A 352 -3.84 -54.90 2.23
CA SER A 352 -3.87 -54.81 3.72
C SER A 352 -3.10 -53.55 4.14
N SER A 353 -3.70 -52.50 4.72
CA SER A 353 -4.21 -52.43 6.11
C SER A 353 -3.17 -52.93 7.12
N SER A 354 -2.54 -52.06 7.92
CA SER A 354 -3.10 -51.47 9.16
C SER A 354 -3.71 -52.53 10.11
N SER A 355 -3.42 -52.53 11.41
CA SER A 355 -3.33 -51.36 12.30
C SER A 355 -2.32 -51.46 13.45
N SER A 356 -1.64 -50.34 13.73
CA SER A 356 -1.24 -49.79 15.05
C SER A 356 -0.96 -50.71 16.26
N SER A 357 0.24 -50.54 16.83
CA SER A 357 0.49 -50.60 18.28
C SER A 357 0.96 -49.22 18.77
N SER A 358 0.36 -48.69 19.84
CA SER A 358 0.56 -47.31 20.30
C SER A 358 1.56 -47.14 21.45
N SER A 359 1.93 -45.88 21.71
CA SER A 359 2.52 -45.34 22.95
C SER A 359 3.91 -45.85 23.39
N SER A 360 4.97 -45.36 22.72
CA SER A 360 6.26 -45.05 23.38
C SER A 360 7.16 -44.03 22.64
N SER A 361 6.62 -43.26 21.68
CA SER A 361 7.41 -42.47 20.71
C SER A 361 8.10 -41.22 21.27
N SER A 362 7.46 -40.46 22.16
CA SER A 362 8.03 -39.18 22.64
C SER A 362 9.37 -39.33 23.37
N GLY A 363 9.59 -40.47 24.05
CA GLY A 363 10.86 -40.78 24.70
C GLY A 363 11.93 -41.27 23.73
N SER A 364 11.57 -42.16 22.79
CA SER A 364 12.51 -42.67 21.78
C SER A 364 13.02 -41.56 20.87
N ASN A 365 12.14 -40.68 20.41
CA ASN A 365 12.48 -39.63 19.45
C ASN A 365 13.45 -38.60 20.07
N LEU A 366 13.24 -38.24 21.34
CA LEU A 366 14.16 -37.40 22.10
C LEU A 366 15.56 -38.03 22.26
N GLN A 367 15.61 -39.33 22.53
CA GLN A 367 16.86 -40.08 22.76
C GLN A 367 17.59 -40.40 21.46
N THR A 368 16.86 -40.62 20.36
CA THR A 368 17.39 -40.67 19.00
C THR A 368 17.95 -39.31 18.60
N GLY A 369 17.25 -38.22 18.89
CA GLY A 369 17.72 -36.85 18.65
C GLY A 369 19.02 -36.52 19.38
N GLN A 370 19.14 -36.95 20.65
CA GLN A 370 20.39 -36.86 21.40
C GLN A 370 21.52 -37.64 20.72
N ALA A 371 21.27 -38.91 20.39
CA ALA A 371 22.28 -39.77 19.76
C ALA A 371 22.73 -39.23 18.39
N LEU A 372 21.84 -38.65 17.59
CA LEU A 372 22.14 -38.02 16.30
C LEU A 372 22.90 -36.69 16.46
N PHE A 373 22.63 -35.91 17.50
CA PHE A 373 23.33 -34.65 17.75
C PHE A 373 24.74 -34.84 18.33
N GLU A 374 24.94 -35.92 19.10
CA GLU A 374 26.23 -36.38 19.62
C GLU A 374 27.01 -37.28 18.64
N ASP A 375 26.47 -37.59 17.46
CA ASP A 375 27.03 -38.54 16.50
C ASP A 375 28.35 -38.08 15.84
N ASP A 376 29.26 -39.04 15.59
CA ASP A 376 30.58 -38.81 15.00
C ASP A 376 30.56 -38.50 13.48
N VAL A 377 29.43 -38.69 12.78
CA VAL A 377 29.24 -38.34 11.36
C VAL A 377 28.60 -36.96 11.22
N LEU A 378 27.53 -36.67 11.96
CA LEU A 378 26.85 -35.36 11.93
C LEU A 378 27.58 -34.27 12.72
N ARG A 379 28.27 -34.67 13.80
CA ARG A 379 29.24 -33.86 14.57
C ARG A 379 28.70 -32.53 15.13
N CYS A 380 27.38 -32.40 15.28
CA CYS A 380 26.74 -31.16 15.73
C CYS A 380 27.30 -30.69 17.09
N ALA A 381 27.42 -31.61 18.06
CA ALA A 381 28.01 -31.34 19.37
C ALA A 381 29.48 -30.86 19.33
N ALA A 382 30.23 -31.08 18.23
CA ALA A 382 31.61 -30.61 18.11
C ALA A 382 31.73 -29.08 17.85
N CYS A 383 30.72 -28.48 17.20
CA CYS A 383 30.63 -27.03 16.98
C CYS A 383 29.73 -26.35 18.01
N HIS A 384 28.65 -27.02 18.42
CA HIS A 384 27.62 -26.47 19.28
C HIS A 384 27.76 -26.86 20.75
N GLY A 385 28.65 -27.78 21.12
CA GLY A 385 28.66 -28.39 22.46
C GLY A 385 27.48 -29.35 22.65
N ALA A 386 27.60 -30.36 23.52
CA ALA A 386 26.53 -31.32 23.79
C ALA A 386 25.27 -30.71 24.45
N ASP A 387 25.40 -29.48 24.96
CA ASP A 387 24.40 -28.65 25.65
C ASP A 387 24.01 -27.37 24.87
N GLY A 388 24.47 -27.24 23.61
CA GLY A 388 24.26 -26.04 22.80
C GLY A 388 25.12 -24.83 23.18
N GLN A 389 26.05 -24.93 24.14
CA GLN A 389 26.85 -23.81 24.64
C GLN A 389 28.28 -23.69 24.08
N GLY A 390 28.59 -24.41 23.00
CA GLY A 390 29.86 -24.41 22.28
C GLY A 390 30.18 -23.12 21.52
N THR A 391 31.07 -23.21 20.53
CA THR A 391 31.58 -22.03 19.80
C THR A 391 30.52 -21.36 18.94
N SER A 392 29.60 -22.14 18.37
CA SER A 392 28.36 -21.64 17.77
C SER A 392 27.20 -21.96 18.72
N LYS A 393 26.74 -20.99 19.50
CA LYS A 393 25.69 -21.23 20.50
C LYS A 393 24.33 -21.48 19.85
N ILE A 394 23.58 -22.42 20.41
CA ILE A 394 22.19 -22.68 20.04
C ILE A 394 21.28 -22.06 21.11
N ASP A 395 20.37 -21.20 20.68
CA ASP A 395 19.21 -20.81 21.47
C ASP A 395 18.09 -21.83 21.20
N ALA A 396 17.72 -22.60 22.21
CA ALA A 396 16.65 -23.61 22.16
C ALA A 396 15.24 -23.01 22.25
N THR A 397 15.10 -21.73 22.65
CA THR A 397 13.82 -21.05 22.85
C THR A 397 13.34 -20.32 21.59
N LYS A 398 14.27 -19.86 20.74
CA LYS A 398 13.98 -19.09 19.51
C LYS A 398 13.00 -19.82 18.59
N SER A 399 11.88 -19.21 18.22
CA SER A 399 10.84 -19.84 17.40
C SER A 399 11.33 -20.21 16.00
N THR A 400 12.01 -19.29 15.31
CA THR A 400 12.48 -19.43 13.92
C THR A 400 14.00 -19.31 13.79
N TYR A 401 14.55 -19.94 12.76
CA TYR A 401 15.97 -19.90 12.39
C TYR A 401 16.11 -19.27 10.98
N GLY A 402 17.26 -19.38 10.32
CA GLY A 402 17.56 -18.63 9.09
C GLY A 402 16.45 -18.76 8.02
N ASN A 403 16.13 -17.64 7.36
CA ASN A 403 15.03 -17.51 6.39
C ASN A 403 13.65 -17.92 6.93
N GLY A 404 13.39 -17.68 8.22
CA GLY A 404 12.10 -17.94 8.87
C GLY A 404 11.80 -19.42 9.15
N LEU A 405 12.73 -20.32 8.81
CA LEU A 405 12.52 -21.77 8.90
C LEU A 405 12.30 -22.25 10.34
N THR A 406 11.51 -23.32 10.49
CA THR A 406 11.45 -24.09 11.73
C THR A 406 12.84 -24.67 12.06
N LEU A 407 13.09 -25.05 13.31
CA LEU A 407 14.38 -25.65 13.68
C LEU A 407 14.69 -26.92 12.87
N ALA A 408 13.69 -27.78 12.62
CA ALA A 408 13.86 -28.97 11.79
C ALA A 408 14.20 -28.59 10.35
N ASN A 409 13.40 -27.72 9.71
CA ASN A 409 13.63 -27.32 8.32
C ASN A 409 14.96 -26.56 8.13
N TYR A 410 15.40 -25.80 9.13
CA TYR A 410 16.71 -25.15 9.13
C TYR A 410 17.86 -26.15 9.28
N ILE A 411 17.70 -27.17 10.13
CA ILE A 411 18.69 -28.26 10.24
C ILE A 411 18.79 -29.01 8.91
N ASP A 412 17.65 -29.41 8.33
CA ASP A 412 17.58 -30.11 7.05
C ASP A 412 18.27 -29.32 5.92
N ALA A 413 17.86 -28.06 5.75
CA ALA A 413 18.28 -27.22 4.63
C ALA A 413 19.69 -26.60 4.77
N GLN A 414 20.26 -26.51 5.98
CA GLN A 414 21.51 -25.75 6.22
C GLN A 414 22.55 -26.45 7.11
N MET A 415 22.23 -27.58 7.76
CA MET A 415 23.11 -28.24 8.73
C MET A 415 23.41 -29.72 8.36
N PRO A 416 24.62 -30.24 8.67
CA PRO A 416 25.80 -29.53 9.14
C PRO A 416 26.32 -28.51 8.11
N TRP A 417 26.77 -27.34 8.59
CA TRP A 417 27.16 -26.24 7.69
C TRP A 417 28.37 -26.63 6.83
N GLY A 418 28.16 -26.68 5.51
CA GLY A 418 29.12 -27.16 4.52
C GLY A 418 28.72 -28.47 3.82
N ASP A 419 27.89 -29.30 4.48
CA ASP A 419 27.35 -30.57 3.96
C ASP A 419 25.84 -30.66 4.32
N ALA A 420 25.06 -29.65 3.92
CA ALA A 420 23.62 -29.60 4.14
C ALA A 420 22.92 -30.79 3.45
N GLY A 421 21.86 -31.31 4.08
CA GLY A 421 21.17 -32.51 3.61
C GLY A 421 21.81 -33.84 4.02
N LEU A 422 22.83 -33.86 4.91
CA LEU A 422 23.26 -35.10 5.58
C LEU A 422 22.25 -35.62 6.63
N CYS A 423 21.35 -34.76 7.12
CA CYS A 423 20.35 -35.09 8.12
C CYS A 423 19.00 -34.48 7.72
N GLN A 424 18.21 -35.24 6.95
CA GLN A 424 16.93 -34.78 6.39
C GLN A 424 15.72 -35.39 7.11
N ASN A 425 14.55 -34.76 6.96
CA ASN A 425 13.24 -35.23 7.43
C ASN A 425 13.29 -35.66 8.91
N GLU A 426 12.92 -36.91 9.22
CA GLU A 426 12.91 -37.48 10.58
C GLU A 426 14.26 -37.34 11.32
N CYS A 427 15.40 -37.25 10.62
CA CYS A 427 16.69 -36.96 11.26
C CYS A 427 16.70 -35.53 11.85
N ALA A 428 16.33 -34.54 11.04
CA ALA A 428 16.30 -33.14 11.44
C ALA A 428 15.22 -32.88 12.51
N GLU A 429 14.06 -33.53 12.40
CA GLU A 429 12.99 -33.46 13.40
C GLU A 429 13.45 -34.01 14.76
N ASN A 430 14.10 -35.17 14.80
CA ASN A 430 14.59 -35.75 16.06
C ASN A 430 15.66 -34.85 16.70
N ILE A 431 16.63 -34.33 15.93
CA ILE A 431 17.62 -33.38 16.47
C ILE A 431 16.95 -32.08 16.96
N ALA A 432 15.97 -31.54 16.22
CA ALA A 432 15.22 -30.36 16.64
C ALA A 432 14.45 -30.60 17.95
N LEU A 433 13.81 -31.77 18.12
CA LEU A 433 13.16 -32.18 19.37
C LEU A 433 14.15 -32.27 20.54
N TYR A 434 15.37 -32.77 20.30
CA TYR A 434 16.42 -32.79 21.33
C TYR A 434 16.87 -31.39 21.75
N ILE A 435 17.18 -30.51 20.78
CA ILE A 435 17.52 -29.11 21.07
C ILE A 435 16.38 -28.40 21.83
N ARG A 436 15.13 -28.57 21.38
CA ARG A 436 13.95 -27.97 22.05
C ARG A 436 13.79 -28.42 23.50
N SER A 437 14.23 -29.63 23.86
CA SER A 437 14.14 -30.12 25.24
C SER A 437 14.96 -29.32 26.25
N TRP A 438 16.01 -28.61 25.79
CA TRP A 438 16.86 -27.78 26.64
C TRP A 438 16.16 -26.52 27.16
N ALA A 439 15.01 -26.13 26.61
CA ALA A 439 14.24 -24.95 27.01
C ALA A 439 13.41 -25.12 28.31
N GLY A 440 13.47 -26.27 28.97
CA GLY A 440 12.53 -26.65 30.02
C GLY A 440 12.73 -25.98 31.39
N SER A 441 11.99 -24.91 31.68
CA SER A 441 11.15 -24.77 32.92
C SER A 441 10.55 -23.35 33.09
N SER A 442 9.36 -23.11 32.54
CA SER A 442 8.46 -22.02 32.96
C SER A 442 7.00 -22.41 32.72
N SER A 443 6.09 -21.91 33.54
CA SER A 443 4.75 -22.48 33.77
C SER A 443 3.76 -22.37 32.60
N SER A 444 3.00 -23.45 32.42
CA SER A 444 1.90 -23.63 31.47
C SER A 444 0.63 -22.80 31.75
N SER A 445 -0.06 -22.44 30.66
CA SER A 445 -1.54 -22.38 30.59
C SER A 445 -2.01 -23.34 29.49
N SER A 446 -3.17 -23.99 29.66
CA SER A 446 -3.48 -25.25 28.95
C SER A 446 -4.46 -25.10 27.79
N ALA A 447 -3.96 -24.99 26.56
CA ALA A 447 -4.76 -25.27 25.36
C ALA A 447 -4.97 -26.78 25.20
N SER A 448 -6.24 -27.25 25.25
CA SER A 448 -6.57 -28.67 25.12
C SER A 448 -6.98 -29.01 23.69
N SER A 449 -6.15 -29.78 22.98
CA SER A 449 -6.47 -30.22 21.62
C SER A 449 -7.61 -31.24 21.60
N SER A 450 -8.76 -30.85 21.03
CA SER A 450 -9.87 -31.74 20.71
C SER A 450 -9.78 -32.20 19.25
N THR A 451 -10.05 -33.48 19.00
CA THR A 451 -10.06 -34.05 17.65
C THR A 451 -11.39 -33.77 16.95
N SER A 452 -11.33 -33.51 15.64
CA SER A 452 -12.46 -33.06 14.82
C SER A 452 -13.73 -33.92 14.94
N SER A 453 -14.83 -33.27 15.29
CA SER A 453 -16.19 -33.76 15.05
C SER A 453 -17.14 -32.57 14.91
N SER A 454 -18.00 -32.60 13.88
CA SER A 454 -18.98 -31.55 13.52
C SER A 454 -19.50 -30.73 14.71
N GLY A 455 -19.06 -29.49 14.81
CA GLY A 455 -19.40 -28.54 15.87
C GLY A 455 -19.09 -27.11 15.41
N THR A 456 -19.60 -26.13 16.17
CA THR A 456 -19.42 -24.69 15.97
C THR A 456 -17.95 -24.27 15.85
N VAL A 457 -17.70 -23.09 15.29
CA VAL A 457 -16.39 -22.40 15.41
C VAL A 457 -15.91 -22.44 16.86
N ALA A 458 -14.60 -22.62 17.05
CA ALA A 458 -14.02 -22.65 18.38
C ALA A 458 -14.27 -21.30 19.06
N ASP A 459 -14.71 -21.32 20.32
CA ASP A 459 -14.96 -20.08 21.07
C ASP A 459 -13.65 -19.36 21.36
N CYS A 460 -13.29 -18.43 20.48
CA CYS A 460 -12.12 -17.57 20.60
C CYS A 460 -12.30 -16.47 21.65
N GLY A 461 -13.52 -16.26 22.15
CA GLY A 461 -13.92 -15.03 22.83
C GLY A 461 -13.79 -13.78 21.93
N THR A 462 -13.54 -12.66 22.61
CA THR A 462 -13.27 -11.35 22.01
C THR A 462 -11.93 -11.35 21.27
N THR A 463 -11.89 -10.78 20.07
CA THR A 463 -10.62 -10.53 19.35
C THR A 463 -10.36 -9.02 19.27
N TYR A 464 -9.09 -8.63 19.21
CA TYR A 464 -8.67 -7.23 19.24
C TYR A 464 -7.89 -6.85 17.97
N GLY A 465 -8.22 -5.68 17.41
CA GLY A 465 -7.44 -5.04 16.37
C GLY A 465 -6.35 -4.11 16.93
N PRO A 466 -5.50 -3.54 16.06
CA PRO A 466 -4.49 -2.57 16.46
C PRO A 466 -5.11 -1.17 16.57
N ARG A 467 -4.74 -0.40 17.60
CA ARG A 467 -4.97 1.05 17.64
C ARG A 467 -4.13 1.72 16.56
N LEU A 468 -4.75 2.50 15.67
CA LEU A 468 -4.05 3.08 14.51
C LEU A 468 -4.50 4.52 14.22
N LEU A 469 -3.57 5.31 13.69
CA LEU A 469 -3.86 6.48 12.86
C LEU A 469 -3.48 6.09 11.42
N ARG A 470 -4.45 5.98 10.51
CA ARG A 470 -4.22 5.53 9.12
C ARG A 470 -4.29 6.74 8.18
N VAL A 471 -3.23 7.07 7.45
CA VAL A 471 -3.30 8.12 6.42
C VAL A 471 -4.33 7.70 5.37
N LEU A 472 -5.16 8.65 4.90
CA LEU A 472 -6.09 8.40 3.79
C LEU A 472 -5.32 7.92 2.55
N THR A 473 -5.86 6.95 1.82
CA THR A 473 -5.36 6.66 0.47
C THR A 473 -5.71 7.77 -0.51
N LYS A 474 -4.99 7.84 -1.63
CA LYS A 474 -5.18 8.84 -2.69
C LYS A 474 -6.64 8.96 -3.15
N HIS A 475 -7.32 7.82 -3.25
CA HIS A 475 -8.74 7.73 -3.59
C HIS A 475 -9.64 8.22 -2.45
N GLU A 476 -9.41 7.77 -1.21
CA GLU A 476 -10.18 8.20 -0.03
C GLU A 476 -10.05 9.71 0.26
N PHE A 477 -8.84 10.28 0.09
CA PHE A 477 -8.58 11.71 0.19
C PHE A 477 -9.36 12.47 -0.88
N ALA A 478 -9.26 12.05 -2.14
CA ALA A 478 -9.96 12.69 -3.25
C ALA A 478 -11.47 12.69 -3.02
N ASN A 479 -12.07 11.51 -2.83
CA ASN A 479 -13.51 11.35 -2.63
C ASN A 479 -14.01 12.20 -1.45
N SER A 480 -13.29 12.20 -0.32
CA SER A 480 -13.68 13.01 0.85
C SER A 480 -13.70 14.51 0.53
N ILE A 481 -12.76 15.01 -0.28
CA ILE A 481 -12.79 16.41 -0.74
C ILE A 481 -13.97 16.66 -1.68
N GLU A 482 -14.27 15.75 -2.61
CA GLU A 482 -15.40 15.91 -3.53
C GLU A 482 -16.75 15.91 -2.80
N ASP A 483 -16.94 15.03 -1.82
CA ASP A 483 -18.20 14.87 -1.06
C ASP A 483 -18.41 15.95 0.02
N ILE A 484 -17.33 16.56 0.51
CA ILE A 484 -17.41 17.71 1.42
C ILE A 484 -17.66 19.00 0.63
N THR A 485 -17.00 19.20 -0.52
CA THR A 485 -16.94 20.51 -1.21
C THR A 485 -17.77 20.63 -2.50
N GLY A 486 -18.12 19.51 -3.14
CA GLY A 486 -18.73 19.46 -4.46
C GLY A 486 -17.76 19.70 -5.64
N VAL A 487 -16.47 19.94 -5.39
CA VAL A 487 -15.45 20.17 -6.42
C VAL A 487 -14.78 18.85 -6.81
N ASN A 488 -14.91 18.45 -8.08
CA ASN A 488 -14.30 17.21 -8.57
C ASN A 488 -12.87 17.46 -9.08
N LEU A 489 -11.91 16.70 -8.57
CA LEU A 489 -10.47 16.98 -8.75
C LEU A 489 -9.99 16.73 -10.18
N THR A 490 -10.65 15.84 -10.94
CA THR A 490 -10.25 15.52 -12.32
C THR A 490 -11.04 16.34 -13.35
N ARG A 491 -12.34 16.51 -13.15
CA ARG A 491 -13.29 17.25 -14.01
C ARG A 491 -13.12 18.76 -13.91
N ASP A 492 -13.02 19.30 -12.69
CA ASP A 492 -13.07 20.75 -12.46
C ASP A 492 -11.67 21.36 -12.31
N LEU A 493 -10.68 20.57 -11.85
CA LEU A 493 -9.30 20.99 -11.62
C LEU A 493 -8.27 20.31 -12.54
N GLY A 494 -8.69 19.37 -13.39
CA GLY A 494 -7.83 18.63 -14.33
C GLY A 494 -7.03 17.50 -13.68
N GLN A 495 -6.78 16.43 -14.46
CA GLN A 495 -6.11 15.20 -14.01
C GLN A 495 -4.81 15.44 -13.20
N SER A 496 -3.97 16.41 -13.60
CA SER A 496 -2.73 16.75 -12.90
C SER A 496 -2.91 17.29 -11.47
N THR A 497 -4.15 17.62 -11.07
CA THR A 497 -4.50 17.94 -9.68
C THR A 497 -4.76 16.68 -8.85
N TYR A 498 -5.35 15.65 -9.44
CA TYR A 498 -5.43 14.32 -8.83
C TYR A 498 -4.05 13.65 -8.78
N ASP A 499 -3.28 13.75 -9.87
CA ASP A 499 -1.95 13.15 -9.96
C ASP A 499 -0.99 13.69 -8.88
N ALA A 500 -1.14 14.97 -8.50
CA ALA A 500 -0.34 15.64 -7.47
C ALA A 500 -0.64 15.20 -6.02
N ILE A 501 -1.70 14.42 -5.76
CA ILE A 501 -1.89 13.77 -4.45
C ILE A 501 -0.76 12.73 -4.27
N PRO A 502 -0.11 12.61 -3.09
CA PRO A 502 0.90 11.59 -2.82
C PRO A 502 0.50 10.16 -3.25
N ALA A 503 1.47 9.36 -3.66
CA ALA A 503 1.23 7.97 -4.06
C ALA A 503 1.00 7.07 -2.83
N ASP A 504 0.07 6.11 -2.96
CA ASP A 504 -0.19 5.13 -1.91
C ASP A 504 0.90 4.06 -1.83
N ASN A 505 1.19 3.60 -0.61
CA ASN A 505 1.90 2.35 -0.42
C ASN A 505 1.03 1.17 -0.93
N LYS A 506 1.68 0.16 -1.54
CA LYS A 506 1.00 -0.93 -2.27
C LYS A 506 1.25 -2.33 -1.69
N LEU A 507 0.71 -2.61 -0.49
CA LEU A 507 0.92 -3.91 0.19
C LEU A 507 0.18 -5.04 -0.55
N ASP A 508 0.90 -6.06 -1.04
CA ASP A 508 0.44 -7.07 -2.02
C ASP A 508 -0.35 -6.46 -3.22
N GLY A 509 -0.05 -5.20 -3.55
CA GLY A 509 -0.67 -4.47 -4.64
C GLY A 509 -1.99 -3.74 -4.33
N PHE A 510 -2.47 -3.72 -3.08
CA PHE A 510 -3.62 -2.90 -2.68
C PHE A 510 -3.18 -1.52 -2.16
N ALA A 511 -3.94 -0.47 -2.44
CA ALA A 511 -3.77 0.86 -1.83
C ALA A 511 -3.89 0.75 -0.30
N ASN A 512 -2.81 1.03 0.42
CA ASN A 512 -2.75 0.75 1.85
C ASN A 512 -1.69 1.60 2.56
N ASN A 513 -2.16 2.64 3.25
CA ASN A 513 -1.31 3.58 3.98
C ASN A 513 -1.28 3.33 5.50
N VAL A 514 -1.60 2.10 5.98
CA VAL A 514 -1.70 1.74 7.41
C VAL A 514 -0.42 1.99 8.22
N LEU A 515 0.76 1.89 7.59
CA LEU A 515 2.07 2.15 8.22
C LEU A 515 2.75 3.43 7.68
N THR A 516 1.99 4.31 7.03
CA THR A 516 2.53 5.50 6.37
C THR A 516 2.57 6.69 7.33
N ASN A 517 3.72 7.37 7.38
CA ASN A 517 3.88 8.66 8.04
C ASN A 517 3.88 9.77 6.98
N ILE A 518 3.24 10.91 7.27
CA ILE A 518 3.25 12.07 6.38
C ILE A 518 4.52 12.88 6.62
N ASP A 519 5.40 12.93 5.62
CA ASP A 519 6.56 13.83 5.59
C ASP A 519 6.18 15.24 5.09
N SER A 520 7.16 16.16 5.10
CA SER A 520 6.96 17.56 4.69
C SER A 520 6.70 17.75 3.19
N GLY A 521 7.17 16.85 2.32
CA GLY A 521 6.87 16.84 0.89
C GLY A 521 5.44 16.34 0.64
N ALA A 522 5.04 15.25 1.28
CA ALA A 522 3.66 14.76 1.24
C ALA A 522 2.65 15.82 1.71
N LEU A 523 2.94 16.51 2.84
CA LEU A 523 2.09 17.60 3.34
C LEU A 523 2.02 18.81 2.39
N GLN A 524 3.12 19.17 1.73
CA GLN A 524 3.13 20.22 0.70
C GLN A 524 2.25 19.82 -0.51
N SER A 525 2.34 18.57 -0.96
CA SER A 525 1.54 18.04 -2.06
C SER A 525 0.04 18.07 -1.75
N TYR A 526 -0.39 17.64 -0.55
CA TYR A 526 -1.77 17.83 -0.09
C TYR A 526 -2.16 19.32 -0.10
N GLY A 527 -1.32 20.19 0.44
CA GLY A 527 -1.56 21.65 0.45
C GLY A 527 -1.72 22.26 -0.95
N LEU A 528 -0.98 21.79 -1.96
CA LEU A 528 -1.13 22.23 -3.35
C LEU A 528 -2.47 21.82 -3.96
N VAL A 529 -2.99 20.63 -3.64
CA VAL A 529 -4.31 20.17 -4.09
C VAL A 529 -5.42 20.96 -3.40
N ILE A 530 -5.35 21.12 -2.08
CA ILE A 530 -6.32 21.89 -1.29
C ILE A 530 -6.36 23.37 -1.72
N ASN A 531 -5.22 23.99 -2.05
CA ASN A 531 -5.21 25.36 -2.55
C ASN A 531 -6.03 25.51 -3.84
N LYS A 532 -5.89 24.60 -4.81
CA LYS A 532 -6.70 24.62 -6.04
C LYS A 532 -8.20 24.42 -5.78
N VAL A 533 -8.56 23.55 -4.83
CA VAL A 533 -9.96 23.33 -4.41
C VAL A 533 -10.55 24.60 -3.80
N VAL A 534 -9.82 25.25 -2.90
CA VAL A 534 -10.24 26.48 -2.23
C VAL A 534 -10.30 27.67 -3.20
N GLU A 535 -9.35 27.78 -4.12
CA GLU A 535 -9.40 28.75 -5.24
C GLU A 535 -10.64 28.53 -6.12
N LYS A 536 -10.99 27.26 -6.40
CA LYS A 536 -12.17 26.92 -7.20
C LYS A 536 -13.49 27.25 -6.51
N LEU A 537 -13.56 27.07 -5.20
CA LEU A 537 -14.70 27.51 -4.38
C LEU A 537 -14.79 29.04 -4.35
N ALA A 538 -13.66 29.74 -4.29
CA ALA A 538 -13.59 31.20 -4.31
C ALA A 538 -14.08 31.82 -5.62
N GLU A 539 -13.93 31.15 -6.78
CA GLU A 539 -14.52 31.60 -8.06
C GLU A 539 -16.03 31.86 -7.95
N ASN A 540 -16.74 31.04 -7.18
CA ASN A 540 -18.17 31.17 -6.92
C ASN A 540 -18.48 31.84 -5.56
N ASN A 541 -17.52 32.57 -4.98
CA ASN A 541 -17.62 33.22 -3.67
C ASN A 541 -18.04 32.27 -2.52
N PHE A 542 -17.65 31.00 -2.59
CA PHE A 542 -18.03 29.94 -1.64
C PHE A 542 -19.56 29.66 -1.54
N ALA A 543 -20.37 30.16 -2.47
CA ALA A 543 -21.83 30.04 -2.43
C ALA A 543 -22.38 28.60 -2.63
N SER A 544 -21.52 27.61 -2.91
CA SER A 544 -21.84 26.19 -2.84
C SER A 544 -21.73 25.59 -1.43
N LEU A 545 -21.09 26.31 -0.50
CA LEU A 545 -20.92 25.91 0.90
C LEU A 545 -21.75 26.76 1.86
N LEU A 546 -21.70 28.09 1.70
CA LEU A 546 -22.32 29.02 2.64
C LEU A 546 -22.69 30.35 1.98
N ASP A 547 -23.86 30.90 2.32
CA ASP A 547 -24.27 32.26 1.96
C ASP A 547 -24.15 33.19 3.17
N CYS A 548 -23.05 33.94 3.22
CA CYS A 548 -22.79 34.91 4.28
C CYS A 548 -23.36 36.31 4.00
N SER A 549 -24.15 36.51 2.93
CA SER A 549 -24.63 37.86 2.54
C SER A 549 -25.59 38.52 3.54
N ALA A 550 -26.16 37.74 4.47
CA ALA A 550 -27.01 38.20 5.56
C ALA A 550 -26.37 38.10 6.96
N LEU A 551 -25.09 37.72 7.03
CA LEU A 551 -24.34 37.45 8.26
C LEU A 551 -23.30 38.54 8.54
N SER A 552 -22.86 38.63 9.79
CA SER A 552 -21.58 39.24 10.17
C SER A 552 -20.42 38.27 9.94
N ASP A 553 -19.20 38.78 9.88
CA ASP A 553 -17.99 38.01 9.62
C ASP A 553 -17.82 36.84 10.61
N ASP A 554 -17.89 37.07 11.93
CA ASP A 554 -17.85 35.99 12.93
C ASP A 554 -19.01 34.99 12.79
N ALA A 555 -20.20 35.43 12.36
CA ALA A 555 -21.34 34.55 12.12
C ALA A 555 -21.18 33.67 10.89
N CYS A 556 -20.53 34.18 9.84
CA CYS A 556 -20.10 33.41 8.69
C CYS A 556 -19.06 32.35 9.08
N GLY A 557 -18.03 32.75 9.85
CA GLY A 557 -16.98 31.83 10.30
C GLY A 557 -17.50 30.71 11.18
N ALA A 558 -18.42 31.01 12.10
CA ALA A 558 -19.03 29.99 12.95
C ALA A 558 -19.95 29.04 12.17
N GLN A 559 -20.83 29.56 11.30
CA GLN A 559 -21.71 28.69 10.52
C GLN A 559 -20.93 27.82 9.51
N LEU A 560 -19.74 28.25 9.07
CA LEU A 560 -18.81 27.40 8.33
C LEU A 560 -18.33 26.21 9.19
N LEU A 561 -17.96 26.46 10.45
CA LEU A 561 -17.48 25.43 11.37
C LEU A 561 -18.60 24.47 11.82
N ASP A 562 -19.80 24.98 12.09
CA ASP A 562 -20.96 24.16 12.43
C ASP A 562 -21.37 23.25 11.26
N ASN A 563 -21.45 23.79 10.03
CA ASN A 563 -21.87 23.02 8.85
C ASN A 563 -20.80 22.04 8.34
N TYR A 564 -19.51 22.38 8.43
CA TYR A 564 -18.43 21.63 7.75
C TYR A 564 -17.38 21.05 8.70
N GLY A 565 -17.16 21.62 9.88
CA GLY A 565 -16.12 21.13 10.81
C GLY A 565 -16.31 19.66 11.17
N MET A 566 -17.56 19.26 11.47
CA MET A 566 -17.90 17.86 11.72
C MET A 566 -17.73 16.96 10.49
N ARG A 567 -18.03 17.45 9.27
CA ARG A 567 -17.90 16.67 8.02
C ARG A 567 -16.44 16.48 7.60
N ILE A 568 -15.56 17.41 7.98
CA ILE A 568 -14.11 17.34 7.74
C ILE A 568 -13.41 16.47 8.80
N PHE A 569 -13.63 16.72 10.10
CA PHE A 569 -12.96 15.94 11.16
C PHE A 569 -13.66 14.60 11.47
N ARG A 570 -14.89 14.41 10.96
CA ARG A 570 -15.72 13.19 11.07
C ARG A 570 -16.25 12.90 12.48
N ARG A 571 -16.13 13.91 13.35
CA ARG A 571 -16.65 14.04 14.71
C ARG A 571 -16.91 15.51 15.01
N PRO A 572 -17.72 15.87 16.02
CA PRO A 572 -17.79 17.24 16.51
C PRO A 572 -16.39 17.81 16.82
N LEU A 573 -16.21 19.11 16.55
CA LEU A 573 -15.07 19.87 17.07
C LEU A 573 -15.24 20.05 18.58
N ASN A 574 -14.15 19.97 19.35
CA ASN A 574 -14.20 20.43 20.74
C ASN A 574 -14.11 21.98 20.79
N ASP A 575 -14.35 22.55 21.97
CA ASP A 575 -14.42 24.02 22.11
C ASP A 575 -13.10 24.71 21.74
N ASP A 576 -11.94 24.12 22.07
CA ASP A 576 -10.63 24.67 21.72
C ASP A 576 -10.38 24.64 20.20
N GLU A 577 -10.70 23.53 19.52
CA GLU A 577 -10.65 23.43 18.06
C GLU A 577 -11.55 24.47 17.39
N PHE A 578 -12.82 24.55 17.83
CA PHE A 578 -13.79 25.50 17.29
C PHE A 578 -13.32 26.96 17.45
N ASN A 579 -12.87 27.31 18.67
CA ASN A 579 -12.42 28.67 18.97
C ASN A 579 -11.13 29.02 18.18
N ALA A 580 -10.20 28.08 18.02
CA ALA A 580 -8.96 28.28 17.25
C ALA A 580 -9.23 28.48 15.75
N PHE A 581 -10.15 27.73 15.13
CA PHE A 581 -10.51 27.96 13.73
C PHE A 581 -11.35 29.24 13.55
N LEU A 582 -12.16 29.63 14.53
CA LEU A 582 -12.87 30.92 14.50
C LEU A 582 -11.91 32.11 14.65
N GLU A 583 -10.84 31.98 15.46
CA GLU A 583 -9.76 32.98 15.53
C GLU A 583 -9.01 33.10 14.20
N LEU A 584 -8.68 31.97 13.53
CA LEU A 584 -8.09 31.97 12.19
C LEU A 584 -9.00 32.60 11.12
N PHE A 585 -10.32 32.54 11.28
CA PHE A 585 -11.27 33.22 10.39
C PHE A 585 -11.25 34.75 10.54
N ALA A 586 -10.87 35.25 11.72
CA ALA A 586 -11.15 36.62 12.14
C ALA A 586 -10.44 37.69 11.28
N ALA A 587 -11.04 38.89 11.25
CA ALA A 587 -10.63 40.02 10.42
C ALA A 587 -9.16 40.46 10.60
N GLU A 588 -8.50 40.13 11.71
CA GLU A 588 -7.08 40.43 11.94
C GLU A 588 -6.15 39.56 11.05
N TYR A 589 -6.46 38.28 10.87
CA TYR A 589 -5.68 37.37 10.02
C TYR A 589 -5.97 37.54 8.52
N THR A 590 -7.18 37.99 8.19
CA THR A 590 -7.71 38.05 6.82
C THR A 590 -7.73 39.45 6.22
N GLY A 591 -7.40 40.48 7.00
CA GLY A 591 -7.54 41.89 6.62
C GLY A 591 -8.99 42.37 6.52
N GLY A 592 -9.95 41.58 7.02
CA GLY A 592 -11.39 41.86 6.92
C GLY A 592 -12.04 41.39 5.61
N ASP A 593 -11.45 40.44 4.88
CA ASP A 593 -12.15 39.74 3.80
C ASP A 593 -12.62 38.35 4.28
N VAL A 594 -13.94 38.24 4.48
CA VAL A 594 -14.69 37.02 4.77
C VAL A 594 -14.29 35.84 3.86
N LYS A 595 -13.95 36.11 2.59
CA LYS A 595 -13.54 35.06 1.64
C LYS A 595 -12.18 34.48 1.95
N GLU A 596 -11.22 35.32 2.37
CA GLU A 596 -9.92 34.83 2.83
C GLU A 596 -10.05 34.13 4.19
N GLY A 597 -11.04 34.48 5.02
CA GLY A 597 -11.41 33.73 6.23
C GLY A 597 -11.87 32.31 5.92
N ILE A 598 -12.87 32.17 5.02
CA ILE A 598 -13.32 30.84 4.55
C ILE A 598 -12.14 30.08 3.92
N ALA A 599 -11.34 30.75 3.09
CA ALA A 599 -10.22 30.12 2.40
C ALA A 599 -9.11 29.65 3.35
N LEU A 600 -8.77 30.43 4.38
CA LEU A 600 -7.75 30.10 5.38
C LEU A 600 -8.20 28.95 6.29
N VAL A 601 -9.45 28.98 6.77
CA VAL A 601 -10.01 27.90 7.59
C VAL A 601 -10.07 26.59 6.80
N LEU A 602 -10.62 26.58 5.58
CA LEU A 602 -10.68 25.37 4.76
C LEU A 602 -9.29 24.81 4.43
N ARG A 603 -8.32 25.67 4.08
CA ARG A 603 -6.91 25.26 3.88
C ARG A 603 -6.36 24.56 5.13
N THR A 604 -6.52 25.19 6.29
CA THR A 604 -5.97 24.67 7.56
C THR A 604 -6.63 23.35 7.96
N MET A 605 -7.97 23.26 7.88
CA MET A 605 -8.71 22.05 8.28
C MET A 605 -8.42 20.86 7.34
N PHE A 606 -8.36 21.04 6.02
CA PHE A 606 -8.03 19.96 5.09
C PHE A 606 -6.54 19.58 5.07
N THR A 607 -5.66 20.38 5.67
CA THR A 607 -4.26 19.98 5.94
C THR A 607 -4.02 19.51 7.39
N SER A 608 -5.06 19.49 8.22
CA SER A 608 -4.97 19.01 9.61
C SER A 608 -4.77 17.50 9.66
N PRO A 609 -3.99 16.96 10.63
CA PRO A 609 -3.95 15.53 10.92
C PRO A 609 -5.36 14.94 11.17
N GLN A 610 -6.28 15.72 11.75
CA GLN A 610 -7.67 15.32 12.01
C GLN A 610 -8.49 15.03 10.73
N PHE A 611 -8.04 15.50 9.57
CA PHE A 611 -8.59 15.12 8.25
C PHE A 611 -7.74 14.03 7.59
N LEU A 612 -6.43 14.28 7.47
CA LEU A 612 -5.49 13.46 6.70
C LEU A 612 -5.30 12.03 7.25
N TYR A 613 -5.53 11.82 8.55
CA TYR A 613 -5.55 10.50 9.18
C TYR A 613 -6.98 10.09 9.56
N ARG A 614 -7.36 8.85 9.27
CA ARG A 614 -8.46 8.14 9.94
C ARG A 614 -7.99 7.74 11.34
N ASP A 615 -8.71 8.18 12.36
CA ASP A 615 -8.49 7.76 13.74
C ASP A 615 -9.24 6.45 14.03
N GLU A 616 -8.50 5.41 14.41
CA GLU A 616 -9.00 4.12 14.89
C GLU A 616 -8.29 3.76 16.21
N THR A 617 -8.08 4.73 17.11
CA THR A 617 -7.37 4.53 18.38
C THR A 617 -8.26 4.19 19.57
N GLY A 618 -9.53 4.62 19.62
CA GLY A 618 -10.46 4.27 20.70
C GLY A 618 -10.15 4.83 22.09
N VAL A 619 -11.14 4.71 22.98
CA VAL A 619 -11.11 5.10 24.40
C VAL A 619 -10.89 3.84 25.26
N SER A 620 -10.06 3.93 26.31
CA SER A 620 -9.72 2.78 27.17
C SER A 620 -10.95 2.22 27.88
N ILE A 621 -11.05 0.90 28.03
CA ILE A 621 -12.15 0.27 28.77
C ILE A 621 -12.14 0.68 30.26
N ILE A 622 -10.96 0.92 30.86
CA ILE A 622 -10.86 1.40 32.24
C ILE A 622 -11.48 2.79 32.38
N ASP A 623 -11.27 3.66 31.40
CA ASP A 623 -11.77 5.04 31.38
C ASP A 623 -13.30 5.03 31.24
N ILE A 624 -13.81 4.11 30.41
CA ILE A 624 -15.24 3.81 30.23
C ILE A 624 -15.87 3.27 31.54
N GLU A 625 -15.31 2.23 32.14
CA GLU A 625 -15.82 1.63 33.39
C GLU A 625 -15.80 2.59 34.58
N THR A 626 -14.81 3.48 34.64
CA THR A 626 -14.66 4.45 35.75
C THR A 626 -15.39 5.77 35.50
N GLY A 627 -15.83 6.04 34.26
CA GLY A 627 -16.38 7.34 33.86
C GLY A 627 -15.35 8.47 33.89
N VAL A 628 -14.07 8.15 33.68
CA VAL A 628 -12.93 9.09 33.71
C VAL A 628 -12.23 9.07 32.36
N THR A 629 -12.69 9.89 31.42
CA THR A 629 -12.02 10.12 30.15
C THR A 629 -11.13 11.37 30.21
N ASP A 630 -10.00 11.35 29.48
CA ASP A 630 -9.06 12.50 29.40
C ASP A 630 -9.67 13.75 28.72
N ASP A 631 -10.67 13.57 27.84
CA ASP A 631 -11.51 14.63 27.26
C ASP A 631 -13.00 14.26 27.46
N PRO A 632 -13.66 14.73 28.53
CA PRO A 632 -15.05 14.37 28.83
C PRO A 632 -16.03 15.26 28.06
N GLN A 633 -16.58 14.72 26.98
CA GLN A 633 -17.77 15.30 26.34
C GLN A 633 -19.00 15.05 27.20
N TYR A 634 -19.97 15.98 27.20
CA TYR A 634 -21.20 15.89 28.01
C TYR A 634 -22.47 16.11 27.19
N GLU A 635 -23.48 15.27 27.44
CA GLU A 635 -24.82 15.34 26.85
C GLU A 635 -25.88 15.83 27.83
N GLN A 636 -27.08 16.10 27.30
CA GLN A 636 -28.21 16.67 28.03
C GLN A 636 -29.27 15.59 28.28
N VAL A 637 -29.30 15.02 29.49
CA VAL A 637 -30.18 13.88 29.82
C VAL A 637 -31.66 14.28 29.89
N GLU A 638 -31.96 15.38 30.58
CA GLU A 638 -33.31 15.93 30.80
C GLU A 638 -33.17 17.45 31.03
N PRO A 639 -33.98 18.31 30.40
CA PRO A 639 -33.87 19.76 30.53
C PRO A 639 -34.57 20.28 31.81
N ILE A 640 -33.78 20.62 32.83
CA ILE A 640 -34.22 21.49 33.93
C ILE A 640 -34.27 22.92 33.38
N GLN A 641 -35.35 23.25 32.68
CA GLN A 641 -35.49 24.53 31.99
C GLN A 641 -35.53 25.73 32.94
N ILE A 642 -34.63 26.68 32.72
CA ILE A 642 -34.52 27.91 33.51
C ILE A 642 -35.16 29.10 32.77
N PHE A 643 -36.12 28.84 31.87
CA PHE A 643 -37.01 29.79 31.17
C PHE A 643 -36.58 31.27 31.13
N ILE A 644 -35.53 31.58 30.37
CA ILE A 644 -35.64 32.74 29.48
C ILE A 644 -36.57 32.30 28.35
N ASP A 645 -37.42 33.17 27.82
CA ASP A 645 -38.31 32.80 26.71
C ASP A 645 -37.48 32.72 25.43
N SER A 646 -37.14 31.51 24.98
CA SER A 646 -36.33 31.32 23.77
C SER A 646 -37.03 31.72 22.47
N SER A 647 -38.36 32.00 22.51
CA SER A 647 -39.06 32.67 21.41
C SER A 647 -38.92 34.20 21.42
N SER A 648 -38.37 34.77 22.50
CA SER A 648 -38.18 36.22 22.72
C SER A 648 -36.87 36.52 23.47
N PRO A 649 -35.69 36.25 22.87
CA PRO A 649 -34.38 36.44 23.51
C PRO A 649 -34.19 37.83 24.13
N GLU A 650 -33.68 37.88 25.37
CA GLU A 650 -33.50 39.13 26.12
C GLU A 650 -32.06 39.67 26.01
N THR A 651 -31.94 40.97 25.79
CA THR A 651 -30.66 41.70 25.71
C THR A 651 -30.32 42.35 27.05
N TYR A 652 -29.19 41.98 27.64
CA TYR A 652 -28.72 42.44 28.95
C TYR A 652 -27.45 43.32 28.83
N SER A 653 -27.60 44.60 29.18
CA SER A 653 -26.50 45.55 29.20
C SER A 653 -25.48 45.28 30.32
N LEU A 654 -24.28 45.86 30.17
CA LEU A 654 -23.05 45.82 31.00
C LEU A 654 -23.15 45.98 32.54
N ASN A 655 -24.35 46.06 33.12
CA ASN A 655 -24.57 46.08 34.57
C ASN A 655 -25.69 45.12 35.02
N GLY A 656 -26.19 44.27 34.13
CA GLY A 656 -27.21 43.27 34.42
C GLY A 656 -26.65 42.06 35.17
N ARG A 657 -27.31 41.69 36.27
CA ARG A 657 -27.29 40.31 36.78
C ARG A 657 -28.61 39.65 36.38
N PHE A 658 -28.58 38.78 35.37
CA PHE A 658 -29.61 37.75 35.26
C PHE A 658 -29.24 36.60 36.20
N GLY A 659 -30.23 35.89 36.72
CA GLY A 659 -29.99 34.68 37.50
C GLY A 659 -31.27 34.13 38.07
N LYS A 660 -31.33 32.81 38.24
CA LYS A 660 -32.43 32.14 38.94
C LYS A 660 -31.90 31.15 39.96
N THR A 661 -32.79 30.74 40.85
CA THR A 661 -32.54 29.63 41.77
C THR A 661 -32.68 28.31 41.03
N ALA A 662 -31.65 27.48 41.09
CA ALA A 662 -31.64 26.10 40.59
C ALA A 662 -31.04 25.17 41.66
N ASP A 663 -31.46 23.91 41.69
CA ASP A 663 -30.98 22.92 42.64
C ASP A 663 -29.90 22.07 41.96
N PHE A 664 -28.64 22.29 42.34
CA PHE A 664 -27.48 21.62 41.73
C PHE A 664 -27.20 20.30 42.46
N THR A 665 -26.92 19.24 41.72
CA THR A 665 -26.48 17.95 42.26
C THR A 665 -24.97 17.94 42.57
N GLY A 666 -24.19 18.77 41.89
CA GLY A 666 -22.72 18.69 41.85
C GLY A 666 -22.20 17.75 40.77
N GLN A 667 -23.05 17.39 39.81
CA GLN A 667 -22.72 16.71 38.56
C GLN A 667 -23.68 17.25 37.46
N ASP A 668 -23.77 18.57 37.33
CA ASP A 668 -24.76 19.24 36.47
C ASP A 668 -24.11 19.89 35.24
N LEU A 669 -24.80 19.92 34.10
CA LEU A 669 -24.37 20.62 32.90
C LEU A 669 -25.17 21.91 32.77
N LEU A 670 -24.52 23.06 32.92
CA LEU A 670 -25.11 24.35 32.65
C LEU A 670 -24.89 24.68 31.17
N ILE A 671 -25.98 24.78 30.42
CA ILE A 671 -26.00 25.09 28.99
C ILE A 671 -26.49 26.53 28.83
N VAL A 672 -25.75 27.36 28.10
CA VAL A 672 -26.09 28.78 27.87
C VAL A 672 -25.94 29.14 26.40
N THR A 673 -27.05 29.45 25.74
CA THR A 673 -27.05 29.91 24.35
C THR A 673 -27.07 31.44 24.34
N ALA A 674 -25.96 32.04 23.91
CA ALA A 674 -25.66 33.46 24.08
C ALA A 674 -25.07 34.08 22.82
N ARG A 675 -25.11 35.41 22.73
CA ARG A 675 -24.32 36.19 21.77
C ARG A 675 -23.95 37.57 22.31
N GLY A 676 -22.80 38.05 21.88
CA GLY A 676 -22.33 39.39 22.19
C GLY A 676 -22.83 40.42 21.18
N VAL A 677 -22.96 41.66 21.64
CA VAL A 677 -22.94 42.86 20.81
C VAL A 677 -21.63 43.59 21.13
N GLN A 678 -20.78 43.82 20.13
CA GLN A 678 -19.50 44.50 20.32
C GLN A 678 -19.69 46.01 20.55
N SER A 679 -18.81 46.64 21.33
CA SER A 679 -18.90 48.06 21.61
C SER A 679 -18.58 48.93 20.39
N SER A 680 -19.56 49.74 19.97
CA SER A 680 -19.34 50.81 18.99
C SER A 680 -18.44 51.96 19.50
N GLN A 681 -18.09 51.99 20.79
CA GLN A 681 -17.24 53.04 21.38
C GLN A 681 -15.79 52.61 21.64
N ASN A 682 -15.54 51.34 21.97
CA ASN A 682 -14.21 50.85 22.36
C ASN A 682 -13.81 49.49 21.78
N GLY A 683 -14.62 48.88 20.91
CA GLY A 683 -14.34 47.58 20.29
C GLY A 683 -14.36 46.37 21.23
N LEU A 684 -14.66 46.55 22.53
CA LEU A 684 -14.71 45.45 23.48
C LEU A 684 -15.99 44.64 23.32
N TRP A 685 -15.87 43.33 23.48
CA TRP A 685 -16.99 42.39 23.58
C TRP A 685 -17.46 42.25 25.04
N PRO A 686 -18.71 41.82 25.29
CA PRO A 686 -19.17 41.52 26.64
C PRO A 686 -18.51 40.25 27.19
N THR A 687 -18.45 40.14 28.51
CA THR A 687 -18.15 38.87 29.19
C THR A 687 -19.42 38.22 29.71
N MET A 688 -19.35 36.92 29.95
CA MET A 688 -20.33 36.14 30.69
C MET A 688 -19.63 35.53 31.90
N GLN A 689 -19.85 36.10 33.08
CA GLN A 689 -19.47 35.48 34.34
C GLN A 689 -20.60 34.60 34.86
N ILE A 690 -20.25 33.38 35.29
CA ILE A 690 -21.14 32.47 36.00
C ILE A 690 -20.79 32.56 37.48
N LEU A 691 -21.77 32.91 38.33
CA LEU A 691 -21.57 33.08 39.78
C LEU A 691 -22.25 32.01 40.62
N ASP A 692 -21.76 31.79 41.84
CA ASP A 692 -22.42 30.98 42.88
C ASP A 692 -23.42 31.79 43.73
N SER A 693 -24.07 31.11 44.69
CA SER A 693 -25.02 31.72 45.63
C SER A 693 -24.39 32.71 46.64
N GLY A 694 -23.07 32.67 46.83
CA GLY A 694 -22.30 33.68 47.58
C GLY A 694 -21.91 34.89 46.73
N GLY A 695 -22.03 34.80 45.40
CA GLY A 695 -21.57 35.79 44.44
C GLY A 695 -20.08 35.65 44.05
N ASN A 696 -19.45 34.51 44.35
CA ASN A 696 -18.12 34.17 43.85
C ASN A 696 -18.20 33.83 42.35
N VAL A 697 -17.12 34.08 41.61
CA VAL A 697 -17.02 33.69 40.20
C VAL A 697 -16.65 32.21 40.13
N ILE A 698 -17.42 31.45 39.34
CA ILE A 698 -17.15 30.05 38.98
C ILE A 698 -16.37 30.02 37.67
N GLU A 699 -16.88 30.73 36.66
CA GLU A 699 -16.31 30.79 35.31
C GLU A 699 -16.47 32.20 34.71
N THR A 700 -15.60 32.58 33.77
CA THR A 700 -15.66 33.86 33.02
C THR A 700 -15.33 33.64 31.54
N VAL A 701 -16.37 33.59 30.72
CA VAL A 701 -16.26 33.48 29.26
C VAL A 701 -16.25 34.88 28.63
N LEU A 702 -15.43 35.06 27.59
CA LEU A 702 -15.55 36.21 26.69
C LEU A 702 -16.53 35.84 25.56
N VAL A 703 -17.59 36.62 25.39
CA VAL A 703 -18.62 36.35 24.35
C VAL A 703 -18.32 37.25 23.15
N ASN A 704 -17.24 36.92 22.45
CA ASN A 704 -16.61 37.71 21.39
C ASN A 704 -17.20 37.52 19.99
N HIS A 705 -18.51 37.24 19.90
CA HIS A 705 -19.15 36.88 18.64
C HIS A 705 -20.61 37.35 18.56
N SER A 706 -21.09 37.59 17.34
CA SER A 706 -22.37 38.28 17.06
C SER A 706 -23.56 37.39 16.65
N TYR A 707 -23.33 36.09 16.46
CA TYR A 707 -24.33 35.02 16.30
C TYR A 707 -24.56 34.27 17.62
N TYR A 708 -25.63 33.47 17.75
CA TYR A 708 -25.85 32.64 18.93
C TYR A 708 -24.92 31.41 18.95
N LYS A 709 -24.04 31.30 19.96
CA LYS A 709 -23.27 30.09 20.27
C LYS A 709 -23.85 29.46 21.54
N THR A 710 -23.95 28.13 21.54
CA THR A 710 -24.25 27.36 22.76
C THR A 710 -22.95 27.04 23.49
N TYR A 711 -22.85 27.47 24.75
CA TYR A 711 -21.77 27.12 25.65
C TYR A 711 -22.23 26.03 26.64
N LYS A 712 -21.33 25.12 27.01
CA LYS A 712 -21.56 24.06 28.00
C LYS A 712 -20.57 24.18 29.15
N PHE A 713 -21.04 24.07 30.40
CA PHE A 713 -20.21 24.16 31.61
C PHE A 713 -20.51 23.00 32.56
N PHE A 714 -19.50 22.18 32.86
CA PHE A 714 -19.64 21.12 33.86
C PHE A 714 -19.50 21.69 35.28
N ILE A 715 -20.56 21.56 36.08
CA ILE A 715 -20.68 22.11 37.42
C ILE A 715 -20.52 20.99 38.46
N ASN A 716 -19.27 20.73 38.86
CA ASN A 716 -18.93 19.72 39.86
C ASN A 716 -18.77 20.25 41.30
N ASN A 717 -18.66 21.57 41.47
CA ASN A 717 -18.34 22.21 42.76
C ASN A 717 -19.53 22.91 43.46
N LEU A 718 -20.72 22.97 42.84
CA LEU A 718 -21.94 23.45 43.50
C LEU A 718 -22.83 22.29 43.92
N SER A 719 -23.48 22.37 45.08
CA SER A 719 -24.56 21.43 45.44
C SER A 719 -25.67 22.12 46.23
N GLY A 720 -26.89 21.60 46.08
CA GLY A 720 -28.11 22.16 46.62
C GLY A 720 -28.56 23.45 45.92
N THR A 721 -29.50 24.13 46.58
CA THR A 721 -30.29 25.22 46.00
C THR A 721 -29.46 26.51 45.88
N ASN A 722 -28.80 26.68 44.74
CA ASN A 722 -27.94 27.83 44.46
C ASN A 722 -28.63 28.85 43.56
N TYR A 723 -28.11 30.08 43.58
CA TYR A 723 -28.46 31.12 42.63
C TYR A 723 -27.29 31.22 41.65
N PHE A 724 -27.43 30.67 40.46
CA PHE A 724 -26.49 31.01 39.39
C PHE A 724 -26.84 32.43 38.92
N ALA A 725 -25.83 33.21 38.59
CA ALA A 725 -26.02 34.46 37.87
C ALA A 725 -25.16 34.50 36.62
N VAL A 726 -25.77 34.89 35.50
CA VAL A 726 -25.06 35.34 34.31
C VAL A 726 -24.89 36.85 34.44
N VAL A 727 -23.64 37.30 34.45
CA VAL A 727 -23.29 38.71 34.67
C VAL A 727 -22.35 39.20 33.59
N ASN A 728 -22.73 40.31 32.96
CA ASN A 728 -21.86 41.04 32.05
C ASN A 728 -20.97 41.99 32.86
N GLN A 729 -19.65 41.76 32.89
CA GLN A 729 -18.68 42.56 33.65
C GLN A 729 -17.48 43.01 32.83
N GLN A 730 -16.86 44.10 33.28
CA GLN A 730 -15.59 44.61 32.79
C GLN A 730 -14.43 44.09 33.64
N THR A 731 -13.48 43.41 33.01
CA THR A 731 -12.17 43.13 33.61
C THR A 731 -11.33 44.43 33.67
N GLY A 732 -10.88 44.85 34.86
CA GLY A 732 -9.80 45.85 34.96
C GLY A 732 -10.07 47.23 35.60
N ALA A 733 -11.11 47.38 36.43
CA ALA A 733 -11.31 48.56 37.32
C ALA A 733 -11.74 49.89 36.59
N PRO A 734 -11.77 51.10 37.22
CA PRO A 734 -13.09 51.67 37.53
C PRO A 734 -13.37 53.11 37.01
N ASN A 735 -14.67 53.40 36.85
CA ASN A 735 -15.30 54.74 36.80
C ASN A 735 -15.26 55.57 35.50
N GLU A 736 -15.09 54.99 34.31
CA GLU A 736 -15.50 55.68 33.06
C GLU A 736 -16.53 54.88 32.25
N TYR A 737 -17.66 55.54 31.97
CA TYR A 737 -18.84 54.96 31.33
C TYR A 737 -18.71 55.11 29.80
N MET A 738 -18.18 54.09 29.12
CA MET A 738 -18.16 53.98 27.66
C MET A 738 -18.97 52.73 27.29
N GLY A 739 -20.04 52.89 26.51
CA GLY A 739 -21.07 51.87 26.33
C GLY A 739 -21.39 51.54 24.87
N GLY A 740 -22.15 50.47 24.66
CA GLY A 740 -22.57 50.01 23.34
C GLY A 740 -22.53 48.49 23.16
N ASN A 741 -21.99 47.77 24.14
CA ASN A 741 -21.90 46.32 24.19
C ASN A 741 -22.92 45.72 25.18
N ASP A 742 -23.67 44.73 24.71
CA ASP A 742 -24.73 44.03 25.44
C ASP A 742 -24.57 42.51 25.26
N LEU A 743 -24.96 41.71 26.24
CA LEU A 743 -25.00 40.26 26.17
C LEU A 743 -26.46 39.84 25.92
N THR A 744 -26.76 39.21 24.79
CA THR A 744 -28.11 38.69 24.49
C THR A 744 -28.15 37.19 24.71
N LEU A 745 -29.08 36.73 25.55
CA LEU A 745 -29.25 35.31 25.85
C LEU A 745 -30.54 34.82 25.18
N SER A 746 -30.45 33.74 24.41
CA SER A 746 -31.63 33.05 23.89
C SER A 746 -32.09 31.93 24.81
N GLU A 747 -31.16 31.26 25.49
CA GLU A 747 -31.49 30.05 26.25
C GLU A 747 -30.55 29.87 27.45
N ILE A 748 -31.10 29.38 28.56
CA ILE A 748 -30.32 28.84 29.68
C ILE A 748 -31.04 27.59 30.18
N GLU A 749 -30.32 26.48 30.17
CA GLU A 749 -30.79 25.20 30.68
C GLU A 749 -29.78 24.62 31.66
N LEU A 750 -30.28 23.86 32.61
CA LEU A 750 -29.46 22.98 33.44
C LEU A 750 -29.90 21.55 33.12
N SER A 751 -28.98 20.60 33.08
CA SER A 751 -29.30 19.17 33.09
C SER A 751 -28.39 18.44 34.06
N ALA A 752 -28.60 17.14 34.26
CA ALA A 752 -27.50 16.30 34.68
C ALA A 752 -26.37 16.38 33.63
N ALA A 753 -25.12 16.45 34.08
CA ALA A 753 -23.95 16.26 33.23
C ALA A 753 -23.64 14.76 33.17
N GLN A 754 -24.38 14.06 32.31
CA GLN A 754 -23.94 12.75 31.86
C GLN A 754 -22.78 12.98 30.89
N ALA A 755 -21.60 12.48 31.26
CA ALA A 755 -20.53 12.36 30.30
C ALA A 755 -20.99 11.40 29.21
N VAL A 756 -20.62 11.68 27.95
CA VAL A 756 -20.78 10.76 26.82
C VAL A 756 -19.72 9.67 26.97
N VAL A 757 -19.88 8.86 28.01
CA VAL A 757 -19.14 7.62 28.20
C VAL A 757 -19.71 6.63 27.19
N PRO A 758 -18.89 6.07 26.27
CA PRO A 758 -19.32 4.93 25.45
C PRO A 758 -19.94 3.86 26.36
N SER A 759 -21.03 3.22 25.92
CA SER A 759 -21.66 2.17 26.73
C SER A 759 -20.62 1.09 27.08
N VAL A 760 -20.60 0.67 28.35
CA VAL A 760 -19.76 -0.46 28.77
C VAL A 760 -20.22 -1.67 27.94
N PRO A 761 -19.36 -2.30 27.12
CA PRO A 761 -19.79 -3.38 26.24
C PRO A 761 -20.39 -4.56 27.01
N GLU A 762 -21.32 -5.29 26.37
CA GLU A 762 -21.87 -6.53 26.97
C GLU A 762 -20.80 -7.64 27.02
N GLU A 763 -19.81 -7.58 26.14
CA GLU A 763 -18.65 -8.47 26.12
C GLU A 763 -17.60 -8.07 27.18
N GLU A 764 -17.16 -9.02 28.02
CA GLU A 764 -16.05 -8.81 28.96
C GLU A 764 -14.74 -8.58 28.17
N LEU A 765 -14.11 -7.41 28.36
CA LEU A 765 -12.89 -7.00 27.67
C LEU A 765 -11.66 -7.06 28.57
N ASP A 766 -10.50 -7.24 27.95
CA ASP A 766 -9.20 -7.14 28.60
C ASP A 766 -8.95 -5.70 29.09
N ALA A 767 -8.38 -5.54 30.29
CA ALA A 767 -8.16 -4.22 30.90
C ALA A 767 -7.16 -3.30 30.15
N ASP A 768 -6.47 -3.78 29.10
CA ASP A 768 -5.65 -2.98 28.19
C ASP A 768 -6.31 -2.72 26.82
N ALA A 769 -7.59 -3.09 26.67
CA ALA A 769 -8.40 -2.84 25.48
C ALA A 769 -8.98 -1.42 25.43
N TYR A 770 -9.32 -1.01 24.21
CA TYR A 770 -9.91 0.27 23.87
C TYR A 770 -11.13 0.04 22.97
N VAL A 771 -12.22 0.75 23.20
CA VAL A 771 -13.45 0.70 22.40
C VAL A 771 -13.44 1.87 21.41
N LEU A 772 -13.76 1.61 20.14
CA LEU A 772 -13.94 2.71 19.18
C LEU A 772 -15.20 3.52 19.51
N THR A 773 -15.11 4.85 19.41
CA THR A 773 -16.27 5.73 19.56
C THR A 773 -17.21 5.63 18.35
N GLN A 774 -18.47 6.06 18.51
CA GLN A 774 -19.46 6.09 17.42
C GLN A 774 -18.92 6.75 16.14
N PHE A 775 -18.15 7.85 16.28
CA PHE A 775 -17.55 8.57 15.16
C PHE A 775 -16.36 7.86 14.50
N GLN A 776 -15.56 7.12 15.29
CA GLN A 776 -14.49 6.26 14.77
C GLN A 776 -15.08 5.04 14.05
N ILE A 777 -16.19 4.48 14.55
CA ILE A 777 -16.97 3.42 13.91
C ILE A 777 -17.60 3.92 12.60
N ALA A 778 -18.28 5.07 12.61
CA ALA A 778 -18.81 5.72 11.41
C ALA A 778 -17.72 5.93 10.35
N SER A 779 -16.55 6.44 10.77
CA SER A 779 -15.39 6.61 9.88
C SER A 779 -14.92 5.27 9.31
N PHE A 780 -14.76 4.24 10.14
CA PHE A 780 -14.37 2.90 9.68
C PHE A 780 -15.36 2.33 8.66
N LEU A 781 -16.67 2.40 8.93
CA LEU A 781 -17.71 1.91 8.02
C LEU A 781 -17.70 2.68 6.69
N SER A 782 -17.67 4.02 6.72
CA SER A 782 -17.73 4.82 5.50
C SER A 782 -16.53 4.59 4.59
N TYR A 783 -15.31 4.61 5.13
CA TYR A 783 -14.12 4.39 4.32
C TYR A 783 -13.97 2.92 3.86
N THR A 784 -14.45 1.95 4.65
CA THR A 784 -14.45 0.53 4.25
C THR A 784 -15.43 0.27 3.11
N PHE A 785 -16.69 0.70 3.26
CA PHE A 785 -17.78 0.33 2.35
C PHE A 785 -18.03 1.34 1.22
N ALA A 786 -17.74 2.63 1.41
CA ALA A 786 -17.96 3.69 0.43
C ALA A 786 -16.65 4.37 -0.04
N GLY A 787 -15.53 4.22 0.67
CA GLY A 787 -14.24 4.81 0.27
C GLY A 787 -14.19 6.34 0.36
N THR A 788 -14.98 6.93 1.27
CA THR A 788 -15.11 8.39 1.47
C THR A 788 -15.52 8.71 2.91
N THR A 789 -15.54 10.01 3.25
CA THR A 789 -15.97 10.51 4.56
C THR A 789 -17.41 10.08 4.91
N PRO A 790 -17.76 9.84 6.19
CA PRO A 790 -19.13 9.56 6.61
C PRO A 790 -20.16 10.56 6.07
N ASP A 791 -21.26 10.03 5.53
CA ASP A 791 -22.39 10.86 5.12
C ASP A 791 -23.22 11.34 6.31
N ASP A 792 -24.05 12.36 6.08
CA ASP A 792 -24.80 13.02 7.15
C ASP A 792 -25.74 12.06 7.91
N ILE A 793 -26.17 10.95 7.28
CA ILE A 793 -26.97 9.88 7.91
C ILE A 793 -26.11 9.06 8.88
N LEU A 794 -24.87 8.73 8.50
CA LEU A 794 -23.95 7.97 9.36
C LEU A 794 -23.39 8.83 10.49
N LEU A 795 -23.17 10.12 10.25
CA LEU A 795 -22.82 11.10 11.29
C LEU A 795 -23.98 11.31 12.28
N GLN A 796 -25.22 11.39 11.80
CA GLN A 796 -26.39 11.48 12.68
C GLN A 796 -26.56 10.20 13.52
N ALA A 797 -26.40 9.01 12.92
CA ALA A 797 -26.39 7.74 13.67
C ALA A 797 -25.27 7.69 14.72
N ALA A 798 -24.13 8.35 14.48
CA ALA A 798 -23.06 8.47 15.47
C ALA A 798 -23.36 9.47 16.59
N ILE A 799 -24.13 10.53 16.32
CA ILE A 799 -24.65 11.47 17.33
C ILE A 799 -25.69 10.78 18.22
N ASP A 800 -26.62 10.04 17.61
CA ASP A 800 -27.75 9.40 18.30
C ASP A 800 -27.39 8.04 18.96
N SER A 801 -26.10 7.67 18.97
CA SER A 801 -25.58 6.37 19.45
C SER A 801 -26.22 5.14 18.81
N GLU A 802 -26.62 5.25 17.54
CA GLU A 802 -27.19 4.16 16.74
C GLU A 802 -26.11 3.30 16.03
N LEU A 803 -24.97 3.04 16.68
CA LEU A 803 -23.82 2.30 16.12
C LEU A 803 -23.17 1.28 17.09
N GLU A 804 -23.82 0.95 18.21
CA GLU A 804 -23.25 0.09 19.26
C GLU A 804 -23.44 -1.41 19.01
N THR A 805 -24.63 -1.80 18.52
CA THR A 805 -25.01 -3.22 18.35
C THR A 805 -24.69 -3.75 16.95
N LYS A 806 -24.54 -5.07 16.82
CA LYS A 806 -24.21 -5.71 15.54
C LYS A 806 -25.35 -5.56 14.51
N GLU A 807 -26.59 -5.41 14.96
CA GLU A 807 -27.76 -5.11 14.13
C GLU A 807 -27.76 -3.67 13.60
N GLN A 808 -27.41 -2.69 14.45
CA GLN A 808 -27.25 -1.28 14.07
C GLN A 808 -26.16 -1.12 13.01
N LEU A 809 -24.99 -1.73 13.27
CA LEU A 809 -23.86 -1.78 12.33
C LEU A 809 -24.28 -2.42 11.00
N ALA A 810 -24.92 -3.60 11.04
CA ALA A 810 -25.40 -4.29 9.84
C ALA A 810 -26.41 -3.47 9.02
N ALA A 811 -27.30 -2.71 9.67
CA ALA A 811 -28.25 -1.84 8.99
C ALA A 811 -27.54 -0.69 8.24
N GLN A 812 -26.52 -0.09 8.84
CA GLN A 812 -25.71 0.94 8.19
C GLN A 812 -24.84 0.36 7.06
N VAL A 813 -24.28 -0.85 7.21
CA VAL A 813 -23.56 -1.54 6.12
C VAL A 813 -24.49 -1.76 4.92
N VAL A 814 -25.69 -2.32 5.12
CA VAL A 814 -26.67 -2.55 4.04
C VAL A 814 -27.04 -1.25 3.32
N ARG A 815 -27.16 -0.14 4.06
CA ARG A 815 -27.40 1.18 3.48
C ARG A 815 -26.21 1.68 2.66
N LEU A 816 -24.99 1.55 3.17
CA LEU A 816 -23.75 2.02 2.52
C LEU A 816 -23.45 1.24 1.24
N ILE A 817 -23.58 -0.10 1.23
CA ILE A 817 -23.31 -0.93 0.05
C ILE A 817 -24.29 -0.68 -1.11
N GLY A 818 -25.47 -0.11 -0.82
CA GLY A 818 -26.42 0.36 -1.83
C GLY A 818 -26.08 1.71 -2.48
N THR A 819 -25.00 2.39 -2.07
CA THR A 819 -24.61 3.71 -2.60
C THR A 819 -23.79 3.62 -3.89
N PRO A 820 -23.76 4.69 -4.72
CA PRO A 820 -22.82 4.79 -5.85
C PRO A 820 -21.35 4.72 -5.41
N HIS A 821 -21.03 5.28 -4.25
CA HIS A 821 -19.67 5.28 -3.68
C HIS A 821 -19.19 3.85 -3.38
N ALA A 822 -20.07 2.99 -2.84
CA ALA A 822 -19.76 1.58 -2.67
C ALA A 822 -19.50 0.84 -3.99
N ARG A 823 -20.31 1.09 -5.04
CA ARG A 823 -20.05 0.52 -6.38
C ARG A 823 -18.70 0.96 -6.96
N ASN A 824 -18.27 2.20 -6.70
CA ASN A 824 -16.93 2.64 -7.06
C ASN A 824 -15.87 1.89 -6.22
N ARG A 825 -15.99 1.91 -4.89
CA ARG A 825 -15.03 1.32 -3.94
C ARG A 825 -14.81 -0.19 -4.14
N PHE A 826 -15.89 -0.96 -4.26
CA PHE A 826 -15.81 -2.41 -4.50
C PHE A 826 -15.34 -2.75 -5.92
N GLY A 827 -15.66 -1.91 -6.91
CA GLY A 827 -15.09 -2.01 -8.26
C GLY A 827 -13.56 -1.77 -8.28
N GLU A 828 -13.08 -0.74 -7.57
CA GLU A 828 -11.65 -0.49 -7.39
C GLU A 828 -10.94 -1.64 -6.66
N PHE A 829 -11.54 -2.14 -5.57
CA PHE A 829 -11.03 -3.31 -4.85
C PHE A 829 -10.86 -4.54 -5.76
N ALA A 830 -11.84 -4.84 -6.60
CA ALA A 830 -11.75 -5.94 -7.57
C ALA A 830 -10.63 -5.72 -8.61
N ALA A 831 -10.45 -4.47 -9.06
CA ALA A 831 -9.42 -4.12 -10.03
C ALA A 831 -8.00 -4.17 -9.45
N GLU A 832 -7.81 -3.77 -8.19
CA GLU A 832 -6.54 -3.92 -7.47
C GLU A 832 -6.24 -5.39 -7.14
N TRP A 833 -7.23 -6.14 -6.64
CA TRP A 833 -7.10 -7.55 -6.27
C TRP A 833 -6.65 -8.41 -7.46
N LEU A 834 -7.33 -8.26 -8.61
CA LEU A 834 -7.08 -9.05 -9.81
C LEU A 834 -6.03 -8.44 -10.76
N LYS A 835 -5.56 -7.22 -10.46
CA LYS A 835 -4.60 -6.44 -11.27
C LYS A 835 -5.04 -6.18 -12.71
N THR A 836 -6.34 -6.01 -12.91
CA THR A 836 -6.98 -5.90 -14.23
C THR A 836 -6.85 -4.54 -14.89
N ASP A 837 -6.65 -3.45 -14.15
CA ASP A 837 -6.52 -2.10 -14.72
C ASP A 837 -5.27 -1.89 -15.59
N ARG A 838 -4.29 -2.79 -15.47
CA ARG A 838 -3.18 -2.90 -16.45
C ARG A 838 -3.67 -3.11 -17.89
N VAL A 839 -4.94 -3.49 -18.09
CA VAL A 839 -5.58 -3.56 -19.41
C VAL A 839 -5.68 -2.21 -20.10
N LEU A 840 -5.66 -1.09 -19.35
CA LEU A 840 -5.69 0.26 -19.91
C LEU A 840 -4.37 0.62 -20.61
N GLU A 841 -3.26 0.11 -20.08
CA GLU A 841 -1.88 0.46 -20.45
C GLU A 841 -1.21 -0.60 -21.35
N ILE A 842 -1.67 -1.86 -21.31
CA ILE A 842 -1.02 -2.97 -22.02
C ILE A 842 -1.07 -2.82 -23.55
N VAL A 843 0.11 -2.90 -24.16
CA VAL A 843 0.28 -2.96 -25.62
C VAL A 843 0.11 -4.41 -26.09
N LYS A 844 -0.61 -4.57 -27.21
CA LYS A 844 -0.78 -5.82 -27.97
C LYS A 844 -0.46 -5.54 -29.43
N ASP A 845 -0.11 -6.58 -30.17
CA ASP A 845 0.27 -6.44 -31.57
C ASP A 845 -0.93 -6.00 -32.41
N THR A 846 -0.83 -4.87 -33.11
CA THR A 846 -1.93 -4.28 -33.89
C THR A 846 -2.13 -4.92 -35.26
N ASP A 847 -1.16 -5.66 -35.79
CA ASP A 847 -1.30 -6.43 -37.03
C ASP A 847 -2.03 -7.76 -36.76
N VAL A 848 -1.90 -8.31 -35.55
CA VAL A 848 -2.61 -9.51 -35.07
C VAL A 848 -3.98 -9.16 -34.46
N TYR A 849 -4.08 -8.10 -33.65
CA TYR A 849 -5.27 -7.72 -32.88
C TYR A 849 -5.77 -6.29 -33.16
N PRO A 850 -6.08 -5.91 -34.41
CA PRO A 850 -6.48 -4.55 -34.77
C PRO A 850 -7.76 -4.05 -34.09
N GLU A 851 -8.62 -4.96 -33.61
CA GLU A 851 -9.90 -4.63 -32.95
C GLU A 851 -9.74 -4.39 -31.43
N PHE A 852 -8.56 -4.62 -30.85
CA PHE A 852 -8.24 -4.36 -29.43
C PHE A 852 -8.01 -2.85 -29.15
N THR A 853 -9.04 -2.06 -29.42
CA THR A 853 -9.02 -0.60 -29.34
C THR A 853 -9.02 -0.07 -27.89
N ASP A 854 -8.72 1.21 -27.74
CA ASP A 854 -8.77 1.91 -26.44
C ASP A 854 -10.18 1.88 -25.80
N ALA A 855 -11.23 1.91 -26.61
CA ALA A 855 -12.62 1.75 -26.14
C ALA A 855 -12.87 0.35 -25.56
N VAL A 856 -12.34 -0.70 -26.21
CA VAL A 856 -12.41 -2.09 -25.72
C VAL A 856 -11.63 -2.24 -24.41
N ARG A 857 -10.41 -1.69 -24.31
CA ARG A 857 -9.60 -1.71 -23.07
C ARG A 857 -10.33 -1.06 -21.89
N LYS A 858 -10.90 0.13 -22.11
CA LYS A 858 -11.68 0.85 -21.10
C LYS A 858 -12.95 0.08 -20.71
N ALA A 859 -13.65 -0.52 -21.67
CA ALA A 859 -14.83 -1.32 -21.37
C ALA A 859 -14.49 -2.63 -20.63
N MET A 860 -13.37 -3.29 -20.93
CA MET A 860 -12.87 -4.46 -20.17
C MET A 860 -12.52 -4.12 -18.71
N ALA A 861 -11.95 -2.94 -18.45
CA ALA A 861 -11.69 -2.48 -17.08
C ALA A 861 -12.99 -2.26 -16.28
N GLN A 862 -14.08 -1.90 -16.97
CA GLN A 862 -15.42 -1.76 -16.37
C GLN A 862 -16.21 -3.09 -16.32
N GLU A 863 -15.97 -4.03 -17.24
CA GLU A 863 -16.53 -5.40 -17.21
C GLU A 863 -16.26 -6.06 -15.85
N VAL A 864 -15.00 -6.04 -15.40
CA VAL A 864 -14.58 -6.63 -14.12
C VAL A 864 -15.28 -5.97 -12.94
N ARG A 865 -15.40 -4.63 -12.95
CA ARG A 865 -16.06 -3.85 -11.89
C ARG A 865 -17.53 -4.20 -11.77
N GLU A 866 -18.27 -4.18 -12.88
CA GLU A 866 -19.71 -4.44 -12.88
C GLU A 866 -20.05 -5.92 -12.61
N VAL A 867 -19.26 -6.86 -13.13
CA VAL A 867 -19.42 -8.29 -12.79
C VAL A 867 -19.21 -8.53 -11.30
N PHE A 868 -18.19 -7.90 -10.69
CA PHE A 868 -17.92 -8.03 -9.27
C PHE A 868 -19.01 -7.35 -8.41
N ASN A 869 -19.35 -6.09 -8.70
CA ASN A 869 -20.40 -5.35 -8.00
C ASN A 869 -21.75 -6.08 -8.03
N HIS A 870 -22.13 -6.64 -9.19
CA HIS A 870 -23.38 -7.38 -9.37
C HIS A 870 -23.46 -8.68 -8.53
N VAL A 871 -22.33 -9.25 -8.07
CA VAL A 871 -22.32 -10.46 -7.22
C VAL A 871 -22.03 -10.14 -5.74
N VAL A 872 -21.32 -9.06 -5.46
CA VAL A 872 -20.90 -8.70 -4.09
C VAL A 872 -21.86 -7.74 -3.40
N LEU A 873 -22.57 -6.88 -4.15
CA LEU A 873 -23.44 -5.84 -3.60
C LEU A 873 -24.94 -6.11 -3.84
N ASP A 874 -25.31 -6.71 -4.98
CA ASP A 874 -26.71 -7.00 -5.31
C ASP A 874 -27.14 -8.38 -4.76
N GLU A 875 -28.23 -8.43 -3.98
CA GLU A 875 -28.74 -9.62 -3.27
C GLU A 875 -29.20 -10.80 -4.16
N ALA A 876 -29.01 -10.73 -5.48
CA ALA A 876 -29.63 -11.61 -6.46
C ALA A 876 -28.76 -12.80 -6.92
N GLU A 877 -27.46 -12.79 -6.67
CA GLU A 877 -26.53 -13.84 -7.11
C GLU A 877 -25.81 -14.51 -5.92
N PRO A 878 -25.49 -15.81 -5.99
CA PRO A 878 -24.59 -16.45 -5.03
C PRO A 878 -23.14 -16.03 -5.28
N PHE A 879 -22.30 -16.05 -4.23
CA PHE A 879 -20.84 -15.85 -4.33
C PHE A 879 -20.18 -16.62 -5.49
N THR A 880 -20.64 -17.84 -5.77
CA THR A 880 -20.13 -18.72 -6.82
C THR A 880 -20.21 -18.09 -8.23
N ALA A 881 -21.10 -17.10 -8.45
CA ALA A 881 -21.23 -16.38 -9.71
C ALA A 881 -20.01 -15.49 -10.04
N LEU A 882 -19.13 -15.19 -9.07
CA LEU A 882 -17.82 -14.58 -9.35
C LEU A 882 -16.94 -15.48 -10.24
N PHE A 883 -17.23 -16.78 -10.29
CA PHE A 883 -16.50 -17.78 -11.08
C PHE A 883 -17.39 -18.41 -12.16
N ASP A 884 -18.57 -18.92 -11.80
CA ASP A 884 -19.50 -19.62 -12.73
C ASP A 884 -20.63 -18.72 -13.29
N GLY A 885 -20.50 -17.40 -13.17
CA GLY A 885 -21.51 -16.45 -13.63
C GLY A 885 -21.76 -16.57 -15.14
N ASN A 886 -22.92 -17.11 -15.54
CA ASN A 886 -23.35 -17.26 -16.93
C ASN A 886 -23.85 -15.91 -17.53
N PHE A 887 -23.16 -14.83 -17.21
CA PHE A 887 -23.40 -13.47 -17.67
C PHE A 887 -22.08 -12.69 -17.68
N THR A 888 -22.06 -11.55 -18.35
CA THR A 888 -21.06 -10.50 -18.12
C THR A 888 -21.69 -9.11 -18.31
N PHE A 889 -20.92 -8.04 -18.18
CA PHE A 889 -21.35 -6.68 -18.48
C PHE A 889 -20.60 -6.13 -19.71
N ALA A 890 -21.35 -5.57 -20.66
CA ALA A 890 -20.80 -4.99 -21.88
C ALA A 890 -21.55 -3.72 -22.30
N ASN A 891 -20.84 -2.77 -22.91
CA ASN A 891 -21.39 -1.66 -23.68
C ASN A 891 -21.27 -1.97 -25.19
N GLU A 892 -21.66 -1.06 -26.08
CA GLU A 892 -21.64 -1.30 -27.54
C GLU A 892 -20.26 -1.79 -28.04
N ALA A 893 -19.19 -1.08 -27.69
CA ALA A 893 -17.83 -1.42 -28.12
C ALA A 893 -17.34 -2.80 -27.64
N LEU A 894 -17.65 -3.18 -26.39
CA LEU A 894 -17.28 -4.50 -25.86
C LEU A 894 -18.20 -5.62 -26.36
N ALA A 895 -19.47 -5.32 -26.59
CA ALA A 895 -20.44 -6.26 -27.13
C ALA A 895 -20.10 -6.61 -28.58
N ASP A 896 -19.78 -5.63 -29.43
CA ASP A 896 -19.30 -5.88 -30.79
C ASP A 896 -18.01 -6.72 -30.78
N PHE A 897 -17.02 -6.34 -29.97
CA PHE A 897 -15.76 -7.08 -29.82
C PHE A 897 -15.96 -8.54 -29.34
N TYR A 898 -16.94 -8.80 -28.47
CA TYR A 898 -17.28 -10.15 -28.00
C TYR A 898 -18.33 -10.88 -28.88
N GLY A 899 -18.86 -10.26 -29.94
CA GLY A 899 -19.90 -10.83 -30.79
C GLY A 899 -21.29 -10.93 -30.14
N PHE A 900 -21.58 -10.11 -29.13
CA PHE A 900 -22.85 -10.09 -28.40
C PHE A 900 -23.87 -9.13 -29.06
N GLY A 901 -25.04 -9.65 -29.45
CA GLY A 901 -26.11 -8.84 -30.02
C GLY A 901 -27.01 -8.18 -28.97
N GLY A 902 -27.51 -6.98 -29.26
CA GLY A 902 -28.59 -6.32 -28.51
C GLY A 902 -28.16 -5.30 -27.45
N VAL A 903 -26.87 -4.98 -27.38
CA VAL A 903 -26.31 -3.89 -26.56
C VAL A 903 -26.15 -2.63 -27.43
N SER A 904 -26.28 -1.44 -26.85
CA SER A 904 -26.05 -0.16 -27.52
C SER A 904 -25.80 0.99 -26.54
N GLY A 905 -24.99 1.97 -26.95
CA GLY A 905 -24.46 3.08 -26.16
C GLY A 905 -23.28 2.68 -25.27
N ASP A 906 -22.65 3.70 -24.67
CA ASP A 906 -21.41 3.55 -23.89
C ASP A 906 -21.61 2.91 -22.50
N THR A 907 -22.85 2.85 -22.00
CA THR A 907 -23.18 2.29 -20.68
C THR A 907 -23.08 0.76 -20.69
N LEU A 908 -22.35 0.21 -19.71
CA LEU A 908 -22.28 -1.23 -19.43
C LEU A 908 -23.68 -1.77 -19.09
N ARG A 909 -24.04 -2.94 -19.62
CA ARG A 909 -25.31 -3.63 -19.39
C ARG A 909 -25.07 -5.12 -19.19
N LYS A 910 -25.85 -5.76 -18.31
CA LYS A 910 -25.80 -7.21 -18.09
C LYS A 910 -26.23 -7.97 -19.36
N VAL A 911 -25.34 -8.79 -19.89
CA VAL A 911 -25.57 -9.74 -21.00
C VAL A 911 -25.62 -11.14 -20.41
N SER A 912 -26.80 -11.77 -20.40
CA SER A 912 -27.03 -13.09 -19.81
C SER A 912 -27.00 -14.23 -20.83
N ASN A 913 -26.67 -15.44 -20.38
CA ASN A 913 -26.53 -16.66 -21.18
C ASN A 913 -25.31 -16.64 -22.13
N VAL A 914 -24.20 -16.05 -21.69
CA VAL A 914 -22.96 -16.00 -22.47
C VAL A 914 -22.31 -17.39 -22.53
N SER A 915 -22.37 -18.02 -23.71
CA SER A 915 -21.89 -19.40 -23.89
C SER A 915 -20.40 -19.56 -23.59
N SER A 916 -19.57 -18.60 -24.01
CA SER A 916 -18.12 -18.63 -23.88
C SER A 916 -17.59 -18.22 -22.50
N ARG A 917 -18.20 -17.23 -21.82
CA ARG A 917 -17.69 -16.69 -20.55
C ARG A 917 -18.35 -17.32 -19.32
N ALA A 918 -17.61 -17.31 -18.22
CA ALA A 918 -17.98 -17.64 -16.86
C ALA A 918 -17.15 -16.76 -15.90
N GLY A 919 -17.83 -15.87 -15.17
CA GLY A 919 -17.25 -15.05 -14.10
C GLY A 919 -15.96 -14.28 -14.46
N LEU A 920 -15.17 -14.00 -13.43
CA LEU A 920 -13.94 -13.19 -13.51
C LEU A 920 -12.74 -13.96 -14.07
N VAL A 921 -12.77 -15.30 -14.02
CA VAL A 921 -11.74 -16.19 -14.61
C VAL A 921 -11.61 -16.00 -16.12
N THR A 922 -12.71 -15.65 -16.79
CA THR A 922 -12.78 -15.45 -18.24
C THR A 922 -13.15 -14.02 -18.65
N ALA A 923 -13.08 -13.06 -17.73
CA ALA A 923 -13.24 -11.63 -18.05
C ALA A 923 -12.08 -11.16 -18.95
N GLY A 924 -12.37 -10.27 -19.90
CA GLY A 924 -11.40 -9.89 -20.94
C GLY A 924 -10.12 -9.30 -20.36
N ALA A 925 -10.24 -8.40 -19.38
CA ALA A 925 -9.08 -7.80 -18.72
C ALA A 925 -8.19 -8.86 -18.04
N PHE A 926 -8.77 -9.81 -17.30
CA PHE A 926 -8.01 -10.84 -16.59
C PHE A 926 -7.21 -11.74 -17.55
N LEU A 927 -7.83 -12.17 -18.64
CA LEU A 927 -7.18 -12.97 -19.69
C LEU A 927 -6.09 -12.17 -20.42
N THR A 928 -6.29 -10.87 -20.61
CA THR A 928 -5.42 -9.99 -21.40
C THR A 928 -4.18 -9.53 -20.65
N VAL A 929 -4.30 -9.11 -19.38
CA VAL A 929 -3.15 -8.61 -18.57
C VAL A 929 -2.20 -9.70 -18.10
N ASN A 930 -2.62 -10.96 -18.23
CA ASN A 930 -1.83 -12.16 -17.97
C ASN A 930 -1.51 -12.91 -19.27
N ALA A 931 -1.35 -12.17 -20.38
CA ALA A 931 -0.94 -12.67 -21.70
C ALA A 931 0.13 -11.75 -22.31
N HIS A 932 0.98 -12.29 -23.17
CA HIS A 932 2.02 -11.54 -23.88
C HIS A 932 1.44 -10.72 -25.05
N GLU A 933 2.30 -10.05 -25.83
CA GLU A 933 1.88 -9.15 -26.92
C GLU A 933 1.12 -9.87 -28.06
N ARG A 934 1.53 -11.11 -28.38
CA ARG A 934 0.91 -12.00 -29.38
C ARG A 934 0.38 -13.34 -28.82
N GLU A 935 0.82 -13.72 -27.63
CA GLU A 935 0.67 -15.08 -27.10
C GLU A 935 -0.14 -15.12 -25.80
N THR A 936 -0.88 -16.21 -25.60
CA THR A 936 -1.84 -16.45 -24.49
C THR A 936 -1.23 -16.37 -23.08
N GLY A 937 0.06 -16.66 -22.92
CA GLY A 937 0.76 -16.62 -21.63
C GLY A 937 0.21 -17.58 -20.54
N PRO A 938 0.03 -18.88 -20.82
CA PRO A 938 -0.53 -19.86 -19.88
C PRO A 938 0.16 -19.88 -18.51
N ILE A 939 1.47 -19.63 -18.46
CA ILE A 939 2.26 -19.51 -17.23
C ILE A 939 1.78 -18.37 -16.34
N LEU A 940 1.49 -17.20 -16.94
CA LEU A 940 1.01 -16.01 -16.24
C LEU A 940 -0.44 -16.20 -15.78
N ARG A 941 -1.31 -16.79 -16.62
CA ARG A 941 -2.70 -17.10 -16.27
C ARG A 941 -2.79 -18.09 -15.08
N SER A 942 -1.99 -19.17 -15.13
CA SER A 942 -1.87 -20.18 -14.07
C SER A 942 -1.43 -19.57 -12.73
N THR A 943 -0.31 -18.84 -12.73
CA THR A 943 0.25 -18.26 -11.50
C THR A 943 -0.62 -17.14 -10.93
N ARG A 944 -1.27 -16.32 -11.78
CA ARG A 944 -2.25 -15.31 -11.33
C ARG A 944 -3.48 -15.94 -10.70
N LEU A 945 -4.10 -16.95 -11.33
CA LEU A 945 -5.28 -17.61 -10.76
C LEU A 945 -4.95 -18.25 -9.40
N ARG A 946 -3.83 -18.98 -9.30
CA ARG A 946 -3.39 -19.55 -8.01
C ARG A 946 -3.18 -18.46 -6.94
N ARG A 947 -2.39 -17.42 -7.23
CA ARG A 947 -2.06 -16.39 -6.23
C ARG A 947 -3.25 -15.50 -5.84
N ARG A 948 -4.19 -15.20 -6.75
CA ARG A 948 -5.26 -14.21 -6.50
C ARG A 948 -6.65 -14.79 -6.29
N MET A 949 -6.99 -15.93 -6.91
CA MET A 949 -8.32 -16.54 -6.76
C MET A 949 -8.33 -17.76 -5.83
N LEU A 950 -7.17 -18.40 -5.62
CA LEU A 950 -7.01 -19.51 -4.66
C LEU A 950 -6.13 -19.14 -3.45
N CYS A 951 -5.58 -17.92 -3.40
CA CYS A 951 -4.66 -17.43 -2.36
C CYS A 951 -3.48 -18.39 -2.07
N HIS A 952 -3.08 -19.16 -3.09
CA HIS A 952 -2.00 -20.13 -2.99
C HIS A 952 -0.64 -19.45 -2.95
N ASP A 953 0.19 -19.84 -1.98
CA ASP A 953 1.59 -19.44 -1.90
C ASP A 953 2.42 -20.16 -2.98
N VAL A 954 2.33 -19.66 -4.21
CA VAL A 954 3.17 -20.08 -5.33
C VAL A 954 4.54 -19.43 -5.12
N PRO A 955 5.62 -20.21 -4.87
CA PRO A 955 6.92 -19.68 -4.52
C PRO A 955 7.50 -18.80 -5.65
N ALA A 956 8.48 -17.96 -5.29
CA ALA A 956 9.32 -17.31 -6.28
C ALA A 956 10.12 -18.36 -7.09
N PRO A 957 10.49 -18.09 -8.35
CA PRO A 957 11.48 -18.92 -9.05
C PRO A 957 12.79 -18.94 -8.23
N PRO A 958 13.56 -20.04 -8.22
CA PRO A 958 14.75 -20.18 -7.36
C PRO A 958 15.85 -19.12 -7.60
N THR A 959 15.80 -18.02 -6.86
CA THR A 959 16.82 -16.96 -6.87
C THR A 959 18.13 -17.48 -6.28
N GLY A 960 19.24 -17.36 -7.01
CA GLY A 960 20.56 -17.79 -6.55
C GLY A 960 20.92 -19.24 -6.88
N VAL A 961 20.03 -20.03 -7.51
CA VAL A 961 20.51 -21.13 -8.35
C VAL A 961 21.19 -20.52 -9.55
N SER A 962 22.46 -20.84 -9.77
CA SER A 962 23.17 -20.43 -10.98
C SER A 962 22.52 -21.11 -12.18
N LEU A 963 21.81 -20.33 -13.00
CA LEU A 963 21.26 -20.80 -14.28
C LEU A 963 22.34 -20.93 -15.37
N SER A 964 23.59 -20.63 -15.02
CA SER A 964 24.81 -20.93 -15.76
C SER A 964 25.65 -21.96 -14.99
N GLY A 965 26.27 -22.87 -15.73
CA GLY A 965 26.98 -24.05 -15.24
C GLY A 965 26.73 -25.23 -16.18
N ASP A 966 27.79 -25.96 -16.52
CA ASP A 966 27.88 -26.89 -17.66
C ASP A 966 26.65 -27.80 -17.85
N ASP A 967 26.12 -28.40 -16.77
CA ASP A 967 24.95 -29.29 -16.83
C ASP A 967 23.62 -28.56 -17.14
N PHE A 968 23.44 -27.32 -16.64
CA PHE A 968 22.25 -26.53 -16.92
C PHE A 968 22.31 -25.91 -18.33
N ASP A 969 23.48 -25.41 -18.72
CA ASP A 969 23.70 -24.86 -20.06
C ASP A 969 23.54 -25.97 -21.13
N ALA A 970 24.01 -27.19 -20.85
CA ALA A 970 23.76 -28.35 -21.70
C ALA A 970 22.26 -28.71 -21.81
N ALA A 971 21.51 -28.70 -20.70
CA ALA A 971 20.06 -28.97 -20.72
C ALA A 971 19.26 -27.88 -21.46
N ARG A 972 19.68 -26.60 -21.34
CA ARG A 972 19.11 -25.48 -22.09
C ARG A 972 19.40 -25.59 -23.59
N GLU A 973 20.64 -25.96 -23.95
CA GLU A 973 21.06 -26.19 -25.33
C GLU A 973 20.35 -27.39 -25.96
N GLU A 974 20.17 -28.51 -25.22
CA GLU A 974 19.39 -29.66 -25.68
C GLU A 974 17.93 -29.26 -25.97
N ALA A 975 17.27 -28.55 -25.06
CA ALA A 975 15.92 -28.04 -25.26
C ALA A 975 15.81 -27.04 -26.43
N ARG A 976 16.83 -26.19 -26.65
CA ARG A 976 16.91 -25.28 -27.80
C ARG A 976 17.04 -26.04 -29.12
N LEU A 977 17.88 -27.07 -29.17
CA LEU A 977 18.08 -27.91 -30.36
C LEU A 977 16.84 -28.76 -30.68
N GLU A 978 16.15 -29.30 -29.67
CA GLU A 978 14.85 -29.96 -29.86
C GLU A 978 13.78 -29.00 -30.38
N TRP A 979 13.72 -27.78 -29.85
CA TRP A 979 12.81 -26.73 -30.30
C TRP A 979 13.07 -26.32 -31.76
N GLU A 980 14.32 -26.10 -32.15
CA GLU A 980 14.70 -25.80 -33.54
C GLU A 980 14.38 -26.97 -34.48
N ALA A 981 14.61 -28.21 -34.07
CA ALA A 981 14.23 -29.39 -34.82
C ALA A 981 12.70 -29.53 -34.97
N TYR A 982 11.94 -29.21 -33.91
CA TYR A 982 10.48 -29.18 -33.94
C TYR A 982 9.97 -28.11 -34.91
N LEU A 983 10.45 -26.86 -34.81
CA LEU A 983 10.07 -25.78 -35.71
C LEU A 983 10.41 -26.12 -37.18
N ALA A 984 11.61 -26.64 -37.44
CA ALA A 984 12.03 -27.06 -38.78
C ALA A 984 11.13 -28.17 -39.36
N ALA A 985 10.64 -29.09 -38.52
CA ALA A 985 9.71 -30.14 -38.92
C ALA A 985 8.27 -29.62 -39.14
N ASN A 986 7.85 -28.57 -38.43
CA ASN A 986 6.49 -28.02 -38.44
C ASN A 986 6.38 -26.68 -39.21
N GLY A 987 7.30 -26.42 -40.15
CA GLY A 987 7.22 -25.27 -41.06
C GLY A 987 7.50 -23.90 -40.41
N GLY A 988 8.14 -23.88 -39.23
CA GLY A 988 8.41 -22.69 -38.45
C GLY A 988 7.32 -22.30 -37.46
N LEU A 989 6.29 -23.14 -37.26
CA LEU A 989 5.11 -22.84 -36.43
C LEU A 989 5.01 -23.79 -35.24
N ALA A 990 4.45 -23.29 -34.13
CA ALA A 990 4.16 -24.03 -32.90
C ALA A 990 3.08 -23.31 -32.08
N THR A 991 2.28 -24.05 -31.29
CA THR A 991 1.32 -23.43 -30.36
C THR A 991 2.02 -22.87 -29.12
N SER A 992 1.37 -21.91 -28.44
CA SER A 992 1.87 -21.39 -27.15
C SER A 992 2.08 -22.52 -26.12
N ARG A 993 1.11 -23.42 -25.91
CA ARG A 993 1.30 -24.70 -25.18
C ARG A 993 2.64 -25.36 -25.53
N LYS A 994 2.88 -25.62 -26.82
CA LYS A 994 4.05 -26.40 -27.25
C LYS A 994 5.37 -25.66 -27.04
N LYS A 995 5.37 -24.33 -27.20
CA LYS A 995 6.52 -23.47 -26.84
C LYS A 995 6.88 -23.61 -25.36
N TYR A 996 5.89 -23.49 -24.46
CA TYR A 996 6.14 -23.60 -23.02
C TYR A 996 6.50 -25.02 -22.56
N GLU A 997 6.01 -26.08 -23.22
CA GLU A 997 6.48 -27.46 -22.98
C GLU A 997 8.00 -27.58 -23.21
N PHE A 998 8.52 -27.05 -24.32
CA PHE A 998 9.96 -27.06 -24.59
C PHE A 998 10.73 -26.08 -23.69
N GLN A 999 10.20 -24.88 -23.44
CA GLN A 999 10.82 -23.89 -22.56
C GLN A 999 11.07 -24.41 -21.14
N THR A 1000 10.22 -25.32 -20.66
CA THR A 1000 10.21 -25.78 -19.27
C THR A 1000 10.63 -27.24 -19.13
N SER A 1001 11.10 -27.90 -20.19
CA SER A 1001 11.41 -29.34 -20.22
C SER A 1001 12.53 -29.76 -19.27
N ALA A 1002 13.47 -28.86 -18.97
CA ALA A 1002 14.58 -29.09 -18.05
C ALA A 1002 14.09 -29.53 -16.66
N SER A 1003 14.79 -30.50 -16.06
CA SER A 1003 14.37 -31.19 -14.83
C SER A 1003 14.08 -30.26 -13.65
N LEU A 1004 14.90 -29.21 -13.46
CA LEU A 1004 14.70 -28.20 -12.42
C LEU A 1004 13.45 -27.34 -12.66
N CYS A 1005 13.12 -27.04 -13.92
CA CYS A 1005 11.90 -26.31 -14.26
C CYS A 1005 10.66 -27.17 -13.97
N GLN A 1006 10.71 -28.47 -14.30
CA GLN A 1006 9.61 -29.41 -14.06
C GLN A 1006 9.21 -29.51 -12.58
N THR A 1007 10.10 -29.20 -11.62
CA THR A 1007 9.77 -29.11 -10.18
C THR A 1007 8.57 -28.20 -9.89
N CYS A 1008 8.36 -27.14 -10.68
CA CYS A 1008 7.14 -26.33 -10.63
C CYS A 1008 6.25 -26.53 -11.87
N HIS A 1009 6.85 -26.76 -13.04
CA HIS A 1009 6.10 -26.77 -14.29
C HIS A 1009 5.31 -28.06 -14.55
N ALA A 1010 5.68 -29.21 -13.98
CA ALA A 1010 5.02 -30.50 -14.22
C ALA A 1010 3.56 -30.55 -13.69
N GLU A 1011 3.33 -30.07 -12.46
CA GLU A 1011 2.03 -30.19 -11.78
C GLU A 1011 1.48 -28.83 -11.32
N MET A 1012 2.32 -27.97 -10.74
CA MET A 1012 1.87 -26.68 -10.20
C MET A 1012 1.45 -25.71 -11.32
N ILE A 1013 2.27 -25.53 -12.37
CA ILE A 1013 2.09 -24.42 -13.31
C ILE A 1013 1.46 -24.84 -14.65
N ASN A 1014 2.10 -25.71 -15.45
CA ASN A 1014 1.69 -25.89 -16.85
C ASN A 1014 0.29 -26.51 -17.02
N PRO A 1015 -0.11 -27.59 -16.31
CA PRO A 1015 -1.40 -28.25 -16.56
C PRO A 1015 -2.60 -27.33 -16.28
N LEU A 1016 -2.48 -26.41 -15.32
CA LEU A 1016 -3.49 -25.39 -15.05
C LEU A 1016 -3.47 -24.29 -16.12
N GLY A 1017 -2.27 -23.84 -16.53
CA GLY A 1017 -2.09 -22.77 -17.50
C GLY A 1017 -2.56 -23.13 -18.91
N PHE A 1018 -2.23 -24.33 -19.38
CA PHE A 1018 -2.65 -24.81 -20.71
C PHE A 1018 -4.17 -25.01 -20.82
N GLY A 1019 -4.88 -24.96 -19.70
CA GLY A 1019 -6.34 -24.93 -19.65
C GLY A 1019 -6.98 -23.61 -20.11
N PHE A 1020 -6.19 -22.54 -20.27
CA PHE A 1020 -6.63 -21.23 -20.75
C PHE A 1020 -6.32 -20.97 -22.24
N GLU A 1021 -5.80 -21.96 -22.97
CA GLU A 1021 -5.45 -21.81 -24.38
C GLU A 1021 -6.69 -21.62 -25.28
N ASP A 1022 -7.90 -21.90 -24.77
CA ASP A 1022 -9.19 -21.62 -25.43
C ASP A 1022 -9.53 -20.12 -25.52
N PHE A 1023 -8.69 -19.23 -24.97
CA PHE A 1023 -8.77 -17.78 -25.14
C PHE A 1023 -7.46 -17.19 -25.66
N ASP A 1024 -7.54 -16.30 -26.65
CA ASP A 1024 -6.39 -15.61 -27.25
C ASP A 1024 -5.73 -14.57 -26.31
N ALA A 1025 -4.72 -13.84 -26.79
CA ALA A 1025 -3.99 -12.87 -25.98
C ALA A 1025 -4.77 -11.58 -25.63
N VAL A 1026 -5.99 -11.40 -26.18
CA VAL A 1026 -6.92 -10.28 -25.92
C VAL A 1026 -8.25 -10.74 -25.32
N GLY A 1027 -8.34 -12.01 -24.89
CA GLY A 1027 -9.48 -12.56 -24.17
C GLY A 1027 -10.70 -12.91 -25.05
N LEU A 1028 -10.51 -13.13 -26.36
CA LEU A 1028 -11.52 -13.71 -27.24
C LEU A 1028 -11.40 -15.25 -27.30
N PRO A 1029 -12.52 -16.00 -27.41
CA PRO A 1029 -12.46 -17.45 -27.53
C PRO A 1029 -11.83 -17.91 -28.86
N GLN A 1030 -10.92 -18.87 -28.81
CA GLN A 1030 -10.20 -19.40 -29.97
C GLN A 1030 -10.20 -20.94 -30.02
N ALA A 1031 -10.24 -21.49 -31.25
CA ALA A 1031 -10.08 -22.93 -31.52
C ALA A 1031 -8.80 -23.25 -32.33
N MET A 1032 -8.18 -22.20 -32.88
CA MET A 1032 -6.89 -22.19 -33.56
C MET A 1032 -6.11 -21.01 -32.98
N ASP A 1033 -4.80 -21.15 -32.78
CA ASP A 1033 -3.95 -20.05 -32.32
C ASP A 1033 -3.66 -19.03 -33.45
N TYR A 1034 -2.87 -17.99 -33.15
CA TYR A 1034 -2.47 -16.99 -34.14
C TYR A 1034 -1.61 -17.56 -35.30
N ASN A 1035 -1.05 -18.75 -35.15
CA ASN A 1035 -0.33 -19.48 -36.21
C ASN A 1035 -1.26 -20.38 -37.06
N GLY A 1036 -2.55 -20.47 -36.71
CA GLY A 1036 -3.53 -21.33 -37.39
C GLY A 1036 -3.45 -22.80 -36.97
N LEU A 1037 -2.87 -23.10 -35.81
CA LEU A 1037 -2.72 -24.45 -35.27
C LEU A 1037 -3.81 -24.76 -34.22
N THR A 1038 -4.32 -25.98 -34.20
CA THR A 1038 -5.40 -26.40 -33.30
C THR A 1038 -5.03 -26.20 -31.82
N VAL A 1039 -5.92 -25.55 -31.08
CA VAL A 1039 -5.79 -25.38 -29.62
C VAL A 1039 -6.15 -26.66 -28.87
N GLU A 1040 -5.32 -27.03 -27.89
CA GLU A 1040 -5.66 -28.02 -26.87
C GLU A 1040 -5.84 -27.33 -25.51
N ALA A 1041 -7.08 -27.29 -25.01
CA ALA A 1041 -7.43 -26.62 -23.75
C ALA A 1041 -7.68 -27.58 -22.56
N GLY A 1042 -7.33 -28.87 -22.71
CA GLY A 1042 -7.42 -29.85 -21.63
C GLY A 1042 -6.34 -29.59 -20.57
N GLY A 1043 -6.74 -29.41 -19.32
CA GLY A 1043 -5.88 -29.02 -18.20
C GLY A 1043 -6.19 -29.75 -16.89
N VAL A 1044 -5.35 -29.53 -15.88
CA VAL A 1044 -5.49 -30.11 -14.53
C VAL A 1044 -5.06 -29.09 -13.46
N LEU A 1045 -5.93 -28.84 -12.49
CA LEU A 1045 -5.60 -28.15 -11.25
C LEU A 1045 -5.08 -29.19 -10.24
N TYR A 1046 -3.76 -29.39 -10.18
CA TYR A 1046 -3.12 -30.12 -9.07
C TYR A 1046 -3.02 -29.26 -7.82
N GLY A 1047 -3.12 -29.85 -6.63
CA GLY A 1047 -3.06 -29.11 -5.38
C GLY A 1047 -4.23 -28.14 -5.26
N VAL A 1048 -5.44 -28.68 -5.05
CA VAL A 1048 -6.70 -27.92 -5.09
C VAL A 1048 -6.77 -26.86 -3.99
N ASN A 1049 -6.49 -27.23 -2.73
CA ASN A 1049 -6.57 -26.33 -1.57
C ASN A 1049 -5.21 -25.73 -1.14
N ALA A 1050 -4.11 -26.26 -1.70
CA ALA A 1050 -2.75 -25.79 -1.48
C ALA A 1050 -1.84 -26.35 -2.60
N VAL A 1051 -0.78 -25.63 -2.95
CA VAL A 1051 0.18 -25.96 -4.04
C VAL A 1051 0.73 -27.38 -3.98
N ASN A 1052 1.00 -27.89 -2.78
CA ASN A 1052 1.56 -29.22 -2.51
C ASN A 1052 0.50 -30.27 -2.10
N GLY A 1053 -0.78 -29.96 -2.26
CA GLY A 1053 -1.88 -30.88 -1.96
C GLY A 1053 -1.99 -32.02 -2.98
N SER A 1054 -2.44 -33.19 -2.53
CA SER A 1054 -2.58 -34.40 -3.36
C SER A 1054 -3.89 -34.47 -4.17
N GLU A 1055 -4.85 -33.58 -3.90
CA GLU A 1055 -6.09 -33.49 -4.66
C GLU A 1055 -5.85 -32.85 -6.03
N SER A 1056 -6.60 -33.29 -7.04
CA SER A 1056 -6.55 -32.71 -8.39
C SER A 1056 -7.90 -32.73 -9.10
N ILE A 1057 -8.13 -31.74 -9.96
CA ILE A 1057 -9.33 -31.61 -10.79
C ILE A 1057 -8.90 -31.45 -12.26
N ALA A 1058 -9.34 -32.36 -13.12
CA ALA A 1058 -9.17 -32.25 -14.57
C ALA A 1058 -10.35 -31.47 -15.19
N PHE A 1059 -10.08 -30.70 -16.24
CA PHE A 1059 -11.05 -29.83 -16.91
C PHE A 1059 -10.62 -29.56 -18.37
N ASN A 1060 -11.50 -28.99 -19.20
CA ASN A 1060 -11.21 -28.62 -20.59
C ASN A 1060 -11.75 -27.21 -20.93
N GLY A 1061 -10.83 -26.25 -20.96
CA GLY A 1061 -11.11 -24.82 -21.22
C GLY A 1061 -11.34 -24.01 -19.95
N ALA A 1062 -11.06 -22.71 -20.01
CA ALA A 1062 -11.10 -21.80 -18.86
C ALA A 1062 -12.50 -21.71 -18.23
N LYS A 1063 -13.57 -21.96 -19.00
CA LYS A 1063 -14.95 -22.01 -18.48
C LYS A 1063 -15.21 -23.24 -17.60
N GLU A 1064 -14.68 -24.41 -17.94
CA GLU A 1064 -14.84 -25.61 -17.10
C GLU A 1064 -13.99 -25.49 -15.82
N LEU A 1065 -12.79 -24.89 -15.90
CA LEU A 1065 -12.01 -24.50 -14.72
C LEU A 1065 -12.80 -23.57 -13.80
N ALA A 1066 -13.42 -22.52 -14.36
CA ALA A 1066 -14.16 -21.53 -13.60
C ALA A 1066 -15.35 -22.17 -12.85
N HIS A 1067 -16.13 -23.01 -13.53
CA HIS A 1067 -17.19 -23.82 -12.90
C HIS A 1067 -16.64 -24.72 -11.79
N ALA A 1068 -15.53 -25.42 -12.04
CA ALA A 1068 -14.95 -26.38 -11.11
C ALA A 1068 -14.39 -25.74 -9.81
N ILE A 1069 -13.90 -24.50 -9.85
CA ILE A 1069 -13.41 -23.80 -8.65
C ILE A 1069 -14.49 -22.99 -7.91
N ALA A 1070 -15.63 -22.73 -8.55
CA ALA A 1070 -16.66 -21.80 -8.06
C ALA A 1070 -17.24 -22.16 -6.69
N GLY A 1071 -17.28 -23.45 -6.34
CA GLY A 1071 -17.86 -23.96 -5.10
C GLY A 1071 -16.85 -24.48 -4.07
N LEU A 1072 -15.55 -24.21 -4.24
CA LEU A 1072 -14.50 -24.70 -3.33
C LEU A 1072 -14.34 -23.81 -2.10
N ASP A 1073 -14.07 -24.40 -0.93
CA ASP A 1073 -13.75 -23.62 0.28
C ASP A 1073 -12.53 -22.72 0.11
N VAL A 1074 -11.55 -23.11 -0.73
CA VAL A 1074 -10.35 -22.29 -1.00
C VAL A 1074 -10.65 -20.97 -1.74
N THR A 1075 -11.58 -20.95 -2.70
CA THR A 1075 -11.98 -19.69 -3.37
C THR A 1075 -12.79 -18.81 -2.42
N ARG A 1076 -13.69 -19.43 -1.64
CA ARG A 1076 -14.53 -18.78 -0.63
C ARG A 1076 -13.69 -18.13 0.48
N ARG A 1077 -12.75 -18.87 1.07
CA ARG A 1077 -11.79 -18.36 2.08
C ARG A 1077 -10.85 -17.29 1.50
N CYS A 1078 -10.39 -17.44 0.26
CA CYS A 1078 -9.54 -16.45 -0.41
C CYS A 1078 -10.25 -15.11 -0.62
N PHE A 1079 -11.54 -15.14 -0.99
CA PHE A 1079 -12.37 -13.93 -1.07
C PHE A 1079 -12.56 -13.28 0.30
N ILE A 1080 -12.81 -14.06 1.36
CA ILE A 1080 -12.95 -13.51 2.72
C ILE A 1080 -11.64 -12.85 3.17
N ASP A 1081 -10.47 -13.51 3.03
CA ASP A 1081 -9.18 -12.93 3.46
C ASP A 1081 -8.86 -11.62 2.72
N ASN A 1082 -9.11 -11.54 1.41
CA ASN A 1082 -8.92 -10.29 0.66
C ASN A 1082 -9.93 -9.19 1.07
N THR A 1083 -11.18 -9.55 1.40
CA THR A 1083 -12.21 -8.58 1.82
C THR A 1083 -11.94 -8.08 3.25
N PHE A 1084 -11.50 -8.95 4.16
CA PHE A 1084 -10.94 -8.55 5.46
C PHE A 1084 -9.74 -7.63 5.28
N ARG A 1085 -8.81 -7.97 4.37
CA ARG A 1085 -7.62 -7.17 4.08
C ARG A 1085 -7.93 -5.79 3.51
N MET A 1086 -9.04 -5.63 2.79
CA MET A 1086 -9.56 -4.33 2.36
C MET A 1086 -10.03 -3.46 3.54
N ALA A 1087 -10.71 -4.05 4.53
CA ALA A 1087 -11.26 -3.33 5.69
C ALA A 1087 -10.20 -3.04 6.77
N MET A 1088 -9.33 -4.02 7.04
CA MET A 1088 -8.35 -3.99 8.12
C MET A 1088 -6.96 -3.52 7.66
N GLY A 1089 -6.71 -3.42 6.35
CA GLY A 1089 -5.40 -3.05 5.80
C GLY A 1089 -4.28 -4.02 6.16
N THR A 1090 -4.61 -5.27 6.50
CA THR A 1090 -3.67 -6.35 6.81
C THR A 1090 -4.31 -7.70 6.48
N GLY A 1091 -3.53 -8.69 6.06
CA GLY A 1091 -4.02 -10.07 5.99
C GLY A 1091 -4.03 -10.70 7.38
N ALA A 1092 -4.59 -11.91 7.50
CA ALA A 1092 -4.60 -12.63 8.78
C ALA A 1092 -3.23 -13.21 9.20
N SER A 1093 -2.27 -13.31 8.29
CA SER A 1093 -0.97 -13.99 8.51
C SER A 1093 0.26 -13.09 8.39
N TYR A 1094 0.19 -11.96 7.69
CA TYR A 1094 1.27 -10.97 7.58
C TYR A 1094 0.74 -9.59 7.16
N LEU A 1095 1.52 -8.54 7.49
CA LEU A 1095 1.32 -7.18 6.99
C LEU A 1095 1.89 -7.07 5.57
N ASP A 1096 3.22 -7.23 5.46
CA ASP A 1096 3.95 -7.23 4.20
C ASP A 1096 5.20 -8.14 4.28
N ARG A 1097 5.57 -8.77 3.16
CA ARG A 1097 6.80 -9.56 3.04
C ARG A 1097 7.98 -8.74 2.48
N ALA A 1098 7.73 -7.57 1.87
CA ALA A 1098 8.78 -6.76 1.25
C ALA A 1098 9.52 -5.87 2.26
N VAL A 1099 8.86 -5.42 3.34
CA VAL A 1099 9.39 -4.46 4.32
C VAL A 1099 9.85 -5.11 5.64
N ASP A 1100 9.82 -6.45 5.73
CA ASP A 1100 10.18 -7.25 6.93
C ASP A 1100 9.37 -6.91 8.21
N ILE A 1101 8.14 -6.39 8.04
CA ILE A 1101 7.20 -6.10 9.14
C ILE A 1101 6.16 -7.23 9.20
N SER A 1102 6.17 -7.97 10.31
CA SER A 1102 5.29 -9.11 10.55
C SER A 1102 4.28 -8.84 11.68
N LEU A 1103 3.20 -9.62 11.69
CA LEU A 1103 2.21 -9.61 12.76
C LEU A 1103 2.72 -10.39 13.97
N SER A 1104 2.31 -9.96 15.17
CA SER A 1104 2.47 -10.76 16.38
C SER A 1104 1.64 -12.06 16.30
N GLN A 1105 2.03 -13.08 17.09
CA GLN A 1105 1.27 -14.34 17.13
C GLN A 1105 -0.14 -14.17 17.72
N GLU A 1106 -0.35 -13.14 18.54
CA GLU A 1106 -1.67 -12.76 19.08
C GLU A 1106 -2.55 -12.15 17.98
N GLU A 1107 -2.03 -11.21 17.18
CA GLU A 1107 -2.75 -10.67 16.01
C GLU A 1107 -3.08 -11.77 14.98
N ILE A 1108 -2.15 -12.69 14.71
CA ILE A 1108 -2.39 -13.80 13.77
C ILE A 1108 -3.51 -14.69 14.29
N ALA A 1109 -3.56 -15.00 15.60
CA ALA A 1109 -4.64 -15.78 16.19
C ALA A 1109 -5.98 -15.03 16.14
N ASN A 1110 -6.00 -13.76 16.56
CA ASN A 1110 -7.18 -12.89 16.55
C ASN A 1110 -7.78 -12.79 15.14
N TYR A 1111 -6.97 -12.37 14.15
CA TYR A 1111 -7.45 -12.22 12.78
C TYR A 1111 -7.84 -13.56 12.16
N SER A 1112 -7.09 -14.65 12.39
CA SER A 1112 -7.47 -15.97 11.86
C SER A 1112 -8.85 -16.42 12.36
N CYS A 1113 -9.17 -16.14 13.63
CA CYS A 1113 -10.50 -16.37 14.17
C CYS A 1113 -11.56 -15.45 13.55
N GLU A 1114 -11.25 -14.17 13.31
CA GLU A 1114 -12.19 -13.28 12.61
C GLU A 1114 -12.51 -13.82 11.21
N ILE A 1115 -11.50 -14.25 10.44
CA ILE A 1115 -11.77 -14.89 9.13
C ILE A 1115 -12.63 -16.16 9.31
N GLU A 1116 -12.52 -16.92 10.41
CA GLU A 1116 -13.41 -18.06 10.71
C GLU A 1116 -14.84 -17.63 11.09
N LYS A 1117 -15.02 -16.56 11.88
CA LYS A 1117 -16.33 -15.95 12.16
C LYS A 1117 -17.01 -15.46 10.87
N LEU A 1118 -16.24 -14.84 9.96
CA LEU A 1118 -16.70 -14.43 8.63
C LEU A 1118 -17.04 -15.64 7.72
N ASP A 1119 -16.30 -16.74 7.84
CA ASP A 1119 -16.54 -18.00 7.11
C ASP A 1119 -17.84 -18.67 7.56
N GLU A 1120 -18.11 -18.69 8.87
CA GLU A 1120 -19.39 -19.16 9.44
C GLU A 1120 -20.55 -18.25 9.02
N ALA A 1121 -20.37 -16.92 9.02
CA ALA A 1121 -21.39 -15.97 8.56
C ALA A 1121 -21.77 -16.20 7.08
N MET A 1122 -20.80 -16.43 6.19
CA MET A 1122 -21.08 -16.81 4.80
C MET A 1122 -21.76 -18.18 4.69
N THR A 1123 -21.17 -19.22 5.29
CA THR A 1123 -21.61 -20.61 5.05
C THR A 1123 -22.97 -20.93 5.67
N SER A 1124 -23.28 -20.36 6.84
CA SER A 1124 -24.64 -20.42 7.43
C SER A 1124 -25.69 -19.69 6.57
N SER A 1125 -25.26 -18.69 5.79
CA SER A 1125 -26.10 -17.82 4.97
C SER A 1125 -26.05 -18.16 3.47
N ASN A 1126 -25.87 -19.44 3.11
CA ASN A 1126 -25.83 -19.93 1.72
C ASN A 1126 -24.76 -19.23 0.85
N ASN A 1127 -23.61 -18.90 1.43
CA ASN A 1127 -22.52 -18.12 0.83
C ASN A 1127 -22.96 -16.72 0.34
N SER A 1128 -23.82 -16.06 1.11
CA SER A 1128 -24.20 -14.66 0.88
C SER A 1128 -23.00 -13.73 1.06
N THR A 1129 -22.72 -12.93 0.03
CA THR A 1129 -21.74 -11.84 0.04
C THR A 1129 -22.19 -10.69 0.94
N ASN A 1130 -23.49 -10.39 0.99
CA ASN A 1130 -24.07 -9.34 1.83
C ASN A 1130 -23.89 -9.64 3.34
N GLU A 1131 -24.07 -10.90 3.76
CA GLU A 1131 -23.81 -11.29 5.16
C GLU A 1131 -22.32 -11.24 5.54
N LEU A 1132 -21.40 -11.50 4.59
CA LEU A 1132 -19.97 -11.24 4.81
C LEU A 1132 -19.72 -9.76 5.11
N LEU A 1133 -20.27 -8.85 4.31
CA LEU A 1133 -20.05 -7.41 4.47
C LEU A 1133 -20.61 -6.90 5.80
N LYS A 1134 -21.81 -7.35 6.20
CA LYS A 1134 -22.38 -7.06 7.53
C LYS A 1134 -21.47 -7.57 8.65
N ALA A 1135 -20.99 -8.81 8.54
CA ALA A 1135 -20.10 -9.40 9.54
C ALA A 1135 -18.80 -8.60 9.67
N ILE A 1136 -18.16 -8.20 8.55
CA ILE A 1136 -16.98 -7.32 8.52
C ILE A 1136 -17.23 -5.99 9.24
N GLY A 1137 -18.40 -5.36 9.04
CA GLY A 1137 -18.76 -4.13 9.73
C GLY A 1137 -19.02 -4.28 11.24
N SER A 1138 -19.05 -5.51 11.77
CA SER A 1138 -19.41 -5.84 13.15
C SER A 1138 -18.36 -6.68 13.90
N MET A 1139 -17.18 -6.89 13.30
CA MET A 1139 -16.08 -7.68 13.88
C MET A 1139 -15.63 -7.13 15.23
N ASP A 1140 -15.21 -8.02 16.12
CA ASP A 1140 -14.77 -7.66 17.46
C ASP A 1140 -13.46 -6.86 17.38
N SER A 1141 -12.55 -7.23 16.48
CA SER A 1141 -11.31 -6.51 16.15
C SER A 1141 -11.49 -5.13 15.50
N VAL A 1142 -12.71 -4.79 15.08
CA VAL A 1142 -13.09 -3.45 14.61
C VAL A 1142 -13.59 -2.60 15.77
N ARG A 1143 -14.48 -3.15 16.60
CA ARG A 1143 -15.06 -2.49 17.77
C ARG A 1143 -14.03 -2.29 18.88
N TYR A 1144 -13.13 -3.26 19.06
CA TYR A 1144 -12.17 -3.35 20.17
C TYR A 1144 -10.72 -3.40 19.68
N ARG A 1145 -9.88 -2.58 20.29
CA ARG A 1145 -8.49 -2.33 19.87
C ARG A 1145 -7.50 -2.49 21.04
N LYS A 1146 -6.26 -2.85 20.74
CA LYS A 1146 -5.12 -2.88 21.69
C LYS A 1146 -3.91 -2.14 21.12
N ASN A 1147 -3.01 -1.73 22.01
CA ASN A 1147 -1.71 -1.17 21.62
C ASN A 1147 -0.82 -2.29 21.04
N VAL A 1148 -0.38 -2.17 19.79
CA VAL A 1148 0.57 -3.08 19.14
C VAL A 1148 1.86 -2.32 18.86
N GLN A 1149 3.02 -2.90 19.21
CA GLN A 1149 4.32 -2.35 18.80
C GLN A 1149 4.60 -2.72 17.34
N ARG A 1150 4.86 -1.71 16.51
CA ARG A 1150 5.21 -1.79 15.09
C ARG A 1150 6.27 -0.74 14.78
#